data_AF-A0A4R6IDJ8-F1
#
_entry.id   AF-A0A4R6IDJ8-F1
#
_cell.length_a   1.000
_cell.length_b   1.000
_cell.length_c   1.000
_cell.angle_alpha   90.00
_cell.angle_beta   90.00
_cell.angle_gamma   90.00
#
_symmetry.space_group_name_H-M   'P 1'
#
loop_
_entity.id
_entity.type
_entity.pdbx_description
1 polymer ?
#
loop_
_entity_poly.entity_id
_entity_poly.type
_entity_poly.pdbx_seq_one_letter_code
_entity_poly.pdbx_strand_id
1 'polypeptide(L)'
;VYTALEKNNENSGGSYIEQQSNAYFIRGLGQVENLDDIRKIVVKNTSGSPILIRDVATVQFGSATRYGAVTRNGEGEVVAGVTLMLKGENFSEVIQNVKDRMVQVQKSLPEGVVIEPFIDRTELVGRAIDTVKRNLLEGALIVVFVLVLLLGNLRAGLVVASVIPLAMLFAFSMMQLFGVSGNLMSLGAIDFGLIVDGAVIIVESVVHHITTGKYKKQEIEKLTPDQMDTEVAESASKLMKSAAFGQIIILIVYLPLLSLIGIEGKMFRPMAQTVAFAILGAFILSLTYVPMASALFLSKKTSYKRNISDRIIEFLQRVYQRTLVAVLKVKVLIVTAVFILFAVSIWLFSGMGGEFIPTLEEGDLTVEISMMQGTSLSEVVKTFGKAEKILKEKFPEIKQAVTRIGSSEIPTDPMPMERGDMMLAMKPKGEWTSAENRSEMMEKMEEALSEIPGINVEISQPMQMRFNELMTGIRQDVAIKIYGEDLDVLAIQAEKIAKMISPVDGVSTPYIEKVSGLPQIQVAYNRDKMAQYGLNISDLNMIMKTAFAGSVTGVVFEGEKRFDLVVRLDRNLRENISGVENLLIPLPSGNKVPLSQIADIGFKDAPAQVSREDGKRRIYVGFNVEGRDVETTVKEIQSKLNSGIKLPSGYYITYGGQFQNLQAAKGRLAIAVPAALLFILVLLYVTFRSVKESLLIFTAVPLASMGGIAALIITGLPFSISAGVGFIALFGVAVLNGIVLIGYFNQLKEEGVDDIYQRVLEGTKTRLRPVLMTASVASLGFLPMALSTSAGAEVQRPLATVVIGGLITATFLTLFVLPCLYLLFNRKEVAKAKLPKVVVILFVVCGLMFLQQNPAQAQSRLPLTLDSAISMAVKNNLRLRSAGLSVEQARALQRSGTDLSKTEILVTQDPTSGGNMDNSLGITQNIAWPGLYKNQRKLLSKQTLLASSTSNITMAEVIREVREAWYAYLLNKESLRVLDFQDSLYKGFVNKAEVRVKTGETSNLELISARNQFQQVQALKLGVLANLANNESILKQLLNTPATLVLVQDKPLVFPISLDSLSLSKNAQISAGLQSTEVAKARIAVEKSKGMPDFTLGYSQQLLISGFNPANISRNYFPGTRIAGIQVGVALPIFNRANRARVKSEQLSSEIAKTDLLNTQSRLMMEYSQEVQHYGQYLQAVNYYQNQGLKQADEQLRIAQVSFDLGEIGYIEYIQNVSSAVQTKLSYIEALSQLNQSAIQIQFIKGE
;
A
#
# COMPACT_ATOMS: atom_id res chain seq x y z
N VAL A 1 24.81 51.38 3.41
CA VAL A 1 25.82 50.29 3.37
C VAL A 1 25.37 49.19 2.42
N TYR A 2 24.30 48.44 2.74
CA TYR A 2 23.78 47.36 1.88
C TYR A 2 23.69 47.77 0.39
N THR A 3 22.91 48.83 0.09
CA THR A 3 22.73 49.33 -1.29
C THR A 3 24.01 49.83 -1.94
N ALA A 4 24.99 50.30 -1.16
CA ALA A 4 26.26 50.75 -1.70
C ALA A 4 27.10 49.55 -2.18
N LEU A 5 27.12 48.47 -1.42
CA LEU A 5 27.82 47.24 -1.81
C LEU A 5 27.14 46.55 -3.00
N GLU A 6 25.82 46.55 -3.04
CA GLU A 6 25.03 45.98 -4.14
C GLU A 6 25.28 46.70 -5.47
N LYS A 7 25.35 48.05 -5.46
CA LYS A 7 25.51 48.85 -6.68
C LYS A 7 26.94 48.94 -7.23
N ASN A 8 27.96 48.55 -6.45
CA ASN A 8 29.37 48.73 -6.82
C ASN A 8 30.09 47.40 -7.05
N ASN A 9 29.38 46.38 -7.54
CA ASN A 9 29.93 45.06 -7.82
C ASN A 9 29.30 44.46 -9.09
N GLU A 10 29.62 45.03 -10.25
CA GLU A 10 29.10 44.61 -11.54
C GLU A 10 30.09 44.92 -12.67
N ASN A 11 30.11 44.08 -13.71
CA ASN A 11 30.78 44.37 -14.98
C ASN A 11 29.75 44.74 -16.05
N SER A 12 30.08 45.69 -16.92
CA SER A 12 29.19 46.14 -18.00
C SER A 12 29.77 45.87 -19.38
N GLY A 13 28.93 45.48 -20.35
CA GLY A 13 29.28 45.39 -21.76
C GLY A 13 28.89 46.66 -22.51
N GLY A 14 29.84 47.30 -23.20
CA GLY A 14 29.64 48.57 -23.91
C GLY A 14 29.50 48.42 -25.43
N SER A 15 29.10 47.25 -25.93
CA SER A 15 29.16 46.89 -27.36
C SER A 15 30.60 46.96 -27.91
N TYR A 16 30.77 47.21 -29.21
CA TYR A 16 32.08 47.38 -29.85
C TYR A 16 32.10 48.64 -30.72
N ILE A 17 33.30 49.19 -30.91
CA ILE A 17 33.56 50.24 -31.89
C ILE A 17 34.36 49.61 -33.04
N GLU A 18 33.93 49.87 -34.26
CA GLU A 18 34.69 49.50 -35.46
C GLU A 18 35.72 50.58 -35.74
N GLN A 19 36.99 50.18 -35.85
CA GLN A 19 38.06 51.07 -36.24
C GLN A 19 38.92 50.39 -37.31
N GLN A 20 38.90 50.96 -38.52
CA GLN A 20 39.45 50.37 -39.74
C GLN A 20 38.83 48.99 -40.05
N SER A 21 39.63 47.91 -39.97
CA SER A 21 39.21 46.53 -40.25
C SER A 21 38.98 45.70 -38.98
N ASN A 22 39.10 46.28 -37.78
CA ASN A 22 38.97 45.58 -36.51
C ASN A 22 37.77 46.10 -35.70
N ALA A 23 37.09 45.18 -35.02
CA ALA A 23 36.08 45.48 -34.01
C ALA A 23 36.71 45.45 -32.61
N TYR A 24 36.62 46.56 -31.87
CA TYR A 24 37.12 46.67 -30.49
C TYR A 24 35.95 46.65 -29.51
N PHE A 25 35.82 45.56 -28.76
CA PHE A 25 34.78 45.43 -27.73
C PHE A 25 35.10 46.28 -26.50
N ILE A 26 34.10 47.02 -26.01
CA ILE A 26 34.19 47.85 -24.82
C ILE A 26 33.66 47.04 -23.63
N ARG A 27 34.46 46.95 -22.57
CA ARG A 27 34.08 46.29 -21.32
C ARG A 27 34.39 47.20 -20.13
N GLY A 28 33.39 47.44 -19.29
CA GLY A 28 33.56 48.05 -17.98
C GLY A 28 33.87 46.97 -16.93
N LEU A 29 35.01 47.12 -16.25
CA LEU A 29 35.41 46.25 -15.15
C LEU A 29 35.10 46.97 -13.83
N GLY A 30 34.00 46.58 -13.18
CA GLY A 30 33.54 47.17 -11.92
C GLY A 30 33.23 46.13 -10.84
N GLN A 31 33.60 44.88 -11.09
CA GLN A 31 33.47 43.78 -10.16
C GLN A 31 34.57 43.80 -9.10
N VAL A 32 34.22 43.45 -7.86
CA VAL A 32 35.15 43.32 -6.74
C VAL A 32 35.99 42.06 -6.90
N GLU A 33 37.31 42.16 -6.73
CA GLU A 33 38.24 41.01 -6.81
C GLU A 33 38.85 40.64 -5.45
N ASN A 34 39.08 41.61 -4.57
CA ASN A 34 39.76 41.41 -3.29
C ASN A 34 39.12 42.25 -2.17
N LEU A 35 39.57 42.03 -0.92
CA LEU A 35 39.03 42.75 0.24
C LEU A 35 39.30 44.27 0.21
N ASP A 36 40.37 44.73 -0.45
CA ASP A 36 40.70 46.15 -0.53
C ASP A 36 39.74 46.92 -1.44
N ASP A 37 39.22 46.29 -2.48
CA ASP A 37 38.21 46.88 -3.35
C ASP A 37 36.91 47.14 -2.58
N ILE A 38 36.48 46.16 -1.75
CA ILE A 38 35.31 46.31 -0.87
C ILE A 38 35.50 47.49 0.09
N ARG A 39 36.70 47.63 0.67
CA ARG A 39 37.04 48.71 1.60
C ARG A 39 36.92 50.11 0.98
N LYS A 40 37.14 50.22 -0.34
CA LYS A 40 37.12 51.47 -1.10
C LYS A 40 35.75 51.83 -1.67
N ILE A 41 34.72 50.99 -1.51
CA ILE A 41 33.37 51.30 -1.98
C ILE A 41 32.82 52.53 -1.24
N VAL A 42 32.29 53.48 -2.00
CA VAL A 42 31.75 54.75 -1.48
C VAL A 42 30.33 54.52 -0.94
N VAL A 43 30.11 54.89 0.33
CA VAL A 43 28.78 54.84 0.95
C VAL A 43 28.04 56.17 0.79
N LYS A 44 28.73 57.29 1.00
CA LYS A 44 28.19 58.64 0.86
C LYS A 44 29.33 59.62 0.59
N ASN A 45 29.12 60.64 -0.23
CA ASN A 45 30.07 61.74 -0.41
C ASN A 45 29.48 63.02 0.21
N THR A 46 30.23 63.66 1.11
CA THR A 46 29.81 64.93 1.75
C THR A 46 30.84 66.00 1.41
N SER A 47 30.43 67.00 0.63
CA SER A 47 31.25 68.18 0.27
C SER A 47 32.67 67.84 -0.23
N GLY A 48 32.82 66.78 -1.04
CA GLY A 48 34.10 66.39 -1.63
C GLY A 48 34.92 65.39 -0.80
N SER A 49 34.48 65.04 0.41
CA SER A 49 35.07 63.97 1.23
C SER A 49 34.22 62.69 1.16
N PRO A 50 34.70 61.61 0.51
CA PRO A 50 33.97 60.35 0.46
C PRO A 50 34.06 59.61 1.79
N ILE A 51 32.92 59.09 2.27
CA ILE A 51 32.83 58.12 3.35
C ILE A 51 32.81 56.73 2.69
N LEU A 52 33.82 55.93 3.01
CA LEU A 52 34.04 54.61 2.43
C LEU A 52 33.57 53.50 3.38
N ILE A 53 33.46 52.27 2.88
CA ILE A 53 33.09 51.11 3.70
C ILE A 53 34.08 50.90 4.86
N ARG A 54 35.38 51.08 4.62
CA ARG A 54 36.40 50.95 5.68
C ARG A 54 36.22 51.91 6.86
N ASP A 55 35.51 53.03 6.65
CA ASP A 55 35.27 54.04 7.68
C ASP A 55 34.08 53.66 8.58
N VAL A 56 33.24 52.71 8.15
CA VAL A 56 31.99 52.33 8.84
C VAL A 56 31.85 50.83 9.14
N ALA A 57 32.73 49.98 8.59
CA ALA A 57 32.68 48.54 8.78
C ALA A 57 34.06 47.87 8.61
N THR A 58 34.26 46.75 9.31
CA THR A 58 35.44 45.89 9.17
C THR A 58 35.22 44.85 8.07
N VAL A 59 36.08 44.86 7.05
CA VAL A 59 36.03 43.92 5.92
C VAL A 59 37.00 42.77 6.15
N GLN A 60 36.46 41.55 6.25
CA GLN A 60 37.20 40.33 6.54
C GLN A 60 36.53 39.10 5.90
N PHE A 61 37.26 38.00 5.80
CA PHE A 61 36.67 36.71 5.44
C PHE A 61 35.75 36.22 6.55
N GLY A 62 34.65 35.59 6.17
CA GLY A 62 33.69 34.98 7.10
C GLY A 62 33.28 33.60 6.63
N SER A 63 32.60 32.87 7.50
CA SER A 63 31.93 31.62 7.16
C SER A 63 30.43 31.83 7.01
N ALA A 64 29.80 31.01 6.16
CA ALA A 64 28.35 30.87 6.13
C ALA A 64 27.82 30.35 7.47
N THR A 65 26.55 30.63 7.76
CA THR A 65 25.86 30.03 8.91
C THR A 65 25.76 28.52 8.70
N ARG A 66 26.31 27.75 9.63
CA ARG A 66 26.33 26.28 9.55
C ARG A 66 24.99 25.73 10.04
N TYR A 67 24.34 24.91 9.23
CA TYR A 67 23.16 24.12 9.60
C TYR A 67 23.48 22.64 9.84
N GLY A 68 24.76 22.28 9.74
CA GLY A 68 25.25 20.92 9.94
C GLY A 68 26.77 20.85 10.12
N ALA A 69 27.23 19.67 10.51
CA ALA A 69 28.62 19.34 10.75
C ALA A 69 28.87 17.86 10.44
N VAL A 70 30.12 17.48 10.23
CA VAL A 70 30.51 16.07 10.17
C VAL A 70 31.70 15.86 11.09
N THR A 71 31.61 14.84 11.94
CA THR A 71 32.70 14.39 12.81
C THR A 71 33.17 13.01 12.40
N ARG A 72 34.42 12.68 12.73
CA ARG A 72 35.01 11.38 12.41
C ARG A 72 35.85 10.86 13.56
N ASN A 73 35.62 9.61 13.94
CA ASN A 73 36.37 8.82 14.91
C ASN A 73 36.61 9.50 16.28
N GLY A 74 35.86 10.54 16.63
CA GLY A 74 36.11 11.36 17.81
C GLY A 74 37.37 12.24 17.73
N GLU A 75 37.99 12.39 16.55
CA GLU A 75 39.23 13.16 16.34
C GLU A 75 38.96 14.62 15.92
N GLY A 76 37.72 14.96 15.56
CA GLY A 76 37.32 16.32 15.22
C GLY A 76 36.36 16.42 14.04
N GLU A 77 36.18 17.63 13.53
CA GLU A 77 35.34 17.92 12.37
C GLU A 77 36.08 17.63 11.06
N VAL A 78 35.36 17.07 10.09
CA VAL A 78 35.85 16.80 8.74
C VAL A 78 34.86 17.29 7.68
N VAL A 79 35.29 17.37 6.42
CA VAL A 79 34.41 17.61 5.28
C VAL A 79 34.08 16.27 4.62
N ALA A 80 32.79 15.96 4.47
CA ALA A 80 32.35 14.74 3.79
C ALA A 80 31.58 15.06 2.51
N GLY A 81 31.86 14.29 1.46
CA GLY A 81 31.08 14.25 0.23
C GLY A 81 30.25 12.98 0.16
N VAL A 82 29.02 13.08 -0.34
CA VAL A 82 28.15 11.92 -0.59
C VAL A 82 27.82 11.87 -2.07
N THR A 83 28.15 10.76 -2.73
CA THR A 83 27.80 10.54 -4.13
C THR A 83 26.37 10.00 -4.23
N LEU A 84 25.52 10.71 -4.98
CA LEU A 84 24.16 10.29 -5.26
C LEU A 84 24.07 9.66 -6.65
N MET A 85 23.52 8.45 -6.73
CA MET A 85 23.28 7.77 -7.99
C MET A 85 21.98 8.28 -8.63
N LEU A 86 21.99 8.47 -9.96
CA LEU A 86 20.77 8.75 -10.70
C LEU A 86 19.80 7.55 -10.65
N LYS A 87 18.51 7.85 -10.63
CA LYS A 87 17.48 6.82 -10.54
C LYS A 87 17.50 5.92 -11.78
N GLY A 88 17.66 4.61 -11.58
CA GLY A 88 17.65 3.61 -12.64
C GLY A 88 19.03 3.21 -13.17
N GLU A 89 20.09 3.92 -12.76
CA GLU A 89 21.47 3.57 -13.11
C GLU A 89 21.96 2.32 -12.37
N ASN A 90 23.01 1.70 -12.90
CA ASN A 90 23.66 0.56 -12.28
C ASN A 90 24.57 1.01 -11.12
N PHE A 91 24.24 0.55 -9.93
CA PHE A 91 24.97 0.91 -8.70
C PHE A 91 26.45 0.53 -8.73
N SER A 92 26.78 -0.68 -9.17
CA SER A 92 28.16 -1.18 -9.19
C SER A 92 29.01 -0.44 -10.22
N GLU A 93 28.44 -0.13 -11.38
CA GLU A 93 29.12 0.63 -12.45
C GLU A 93 29.39 2.08 -12.02
N VAL A 94 28.39 2.74 -11.43
CA VAL A 94 28.54 4.11 -10.94
C VAL A 94 29.61 4.20 -9.86
N ILE A 95 29.64 3.30 -8.88
CA ILE A 95 30.70 3.32 -7.87
C ILE A 95 32.07 3.06 -8.49
N GLN A 96 32.19 2.13 -9.43
CA GLN A 96 33.47 1.87 -10.07
C GLN A 96 33.99 3.13 -10.78
N ASN A 97 33.13 3.80 -11.55
CA ASN A 97 33.45 5.06 -12.21
C ASN A 97 33.85 6.16 -11.20
N VAL A 98 33.18 6.21 -10.04
CA VAL A 98 33.51 7.15 -8.96
C VAL A 98 34.87 6.83 -8.36
N LYS A 99 35.18 5.57 -8.05
CA LYS A 99 36.48 5.14 -7.52
C LYS A 99 37.61 5.50 -8.49
N ASP A 100 37.45 5.15 -9.76
CA ASP A 100 38.44 5.45 -10.80
C ASP A 100 38.66 6.96 -10.93
N ARG A 101 37.58 7.74 -10.84
CA ARG A 101 37.67 9.21 -10.84
C ARG A 101 38.33 9.75 -9.58
N MET A 102 38.04 9.20 -8.40
CA MET A 102 38.66 9.64 -7.14
C MET A 102 40.16 9.39 -7.11
N VAL A 103 40.65 8.29 -7.70
CA VAL A 103 42.09 8.05 -7.86
C VAL A 103 42.76 9.14 -8.72
N GLN A 104 42.07 9.62 -9.76
CA GLN A 104 42.58 10.73 -10.58
C GLN A 104 42.54 12.06 -9.81
N VAL A 105 41.44 12.34 -9.11
CA VAL A 105 41.27 13.57 -8.32
C VAL A 105 42.32 13.63 -7.21
N GLN A 106 42.57 12.52 -6.51
CA GLN A 106 43.56 12.43 -5.43
C GLN A 106 44.98 12.87 -5.86
N LYS A 107 45.35 12.67 -7.15
CA LYS A 107 46.65 13.13 -7.69
C LYS A 107 46.73 14.64 -7.91
N SER A 108 45.59 15.31 -8.03
CA SER A 108 45.50 16.77 -8.23
C SER A 108 45.37 17.55 -6.91
N LEU A 109 45.20 16.86 -5.78
CA LEU A 109 45.04 17.50 -4.49
C LEU A 109 46.37 18.01 -3.92
N PRO A 110 46.35 19.09 -3.11
CA PRO A 110 47.51 19.54 -2.37
C PRO A 110 48.08 18.46 -1.42
N GLU A 111 49.38 18.51 -1.17
CA GLU A 111 50.04 17.64 -0.18
C GLU A 111 49.36 17.77 1.20
N GLY A 112 49.06 16.64 1.84
CA GLY A 112 48.36 16.58 3.13
C GLY A 112 46.83 16.44 3.05
N VAL A 113 46.20 16.51 1.87
CA VAL A 113 44.76 16.27 1.70
C VAL A 113 44.49 14.85 1.20
N VAL A 114 43.75 14.06 1.98
CA VAL A 114 43.41 12.67 1.65
C VAL A 114 41.90 12.48 1.60
N ILE A 115 41.40 11.85 0.54
CA ILE A 115 40.00 11.40 0.42
C ILE A 115 39.94 9.93 0.87
N GLU A 116 39.24 9.67 1.97
CA GLU A 116 39.02 8.31 2.49
C GLU A 116 37.52 7.94 2.42
N PRO A 117 37.16 6.82 1.79
CA PRO A 117 35.77 6.38 1.74
C PRO A 117 35.32 5.83 3.10
N PHE A 118 34.24 6.37 3.65
CA PHE A 118 33.73 5.93 4.95
C PHE A 118 32.62 4.85 4.86
N ILE A 119 31.84 4.83 3.78
CA ILE A 119 30.90 3.76 3.45
C ILE A 119 31.08 3.40 1.99
N ASP A 120 31.24 2.11 1.71
CA ASP A 120 31.26 1.56 0.36
C ASP A 120 30.28 0.38 0.24
N ARG A 121 29.15 0.65 -0.39
CA ARG A 121 28.08 -0.35 -0.58
C ARG A 121 28.45 -1.45 -1.58
N THR A 122 29.57 -1.33 -2.31
CA THR A 122 30.07 -2.42 -3.18
C THR A 122 30.32 -3.69 -2.37
N GLU A 123 30.74 -3.57 -1.11
CA GLU A 123 31.01 -4.72 -0.24
C GLU A 123 29.73 -5.53 0.07
N LEU A 124 28.60 -4.85 0.31
CA LEU A 124 27.31 -5.50 0.52
C LEU A 124 26.81 -6.18 -0.75
N VAL A 125 26.85 -5.47 -1.88
CA VAL A 125 26.42 -6.02 -3.17
C VAL A 125 27.27 -7.24 -3.55
N GLY A 126 28.59 -7.16 -3.37
CA GLY A 126 29.51 -8.27 -3.61
C GLY A 126 29.18 -9.49 -2.74
N ARG A 127 29.05 -9.31 -1.42
CA ARG A 127 28.70 -10.40 -0.48
C ARG A 127 27.35 -11.05 -0.80
N ALA A 128 26.35 -10.25 -1.15
CA ALA A 128 25.03 -10.76 -1.51
C ALA A 128 25.07 -11.56 -2.83
N ILE A 129 25.78 -11.06 -3.86
CA ILE A 129 25.96 -11.77 -5.13
C ILE A 129 26.78 -13.05 -4.94
N ASP A 130 27.83 -13.03 -4.13
CA ASP A 130 28.63 -14.22 -3.83
C ASP A 130 27.82 -15.28 -3.07
N THR A 131 26.94 -14.85 -2.14
CA THR A 131 25.98 -15.74 -1.48
C THR A 131 25.05 -16.40 -2.48
N VAL A 132 24.44 -15.62 -3.38
CA VAL A 132 23.58 -16.15 -4.44
C VAL A 132 24.33 -17.12 -5.34
N LYS A 133 25.53 -16.74 -5.79
CA LYS A 133 26.37 -17.55 -6.66
C LYS A 133 26.72 -18.88 -5.98
N ARG A 134 27.11 -18.85 -4.71
CA ARG A 134 27.42 -20.05 -3.92
C ARG A 134 26.19 -20.93 -3.75
N ASN A 135 25.06 -20.36 -3.33
CA ASN A 135 23.81 -21.12 -3.16
C ASN A 135 23.34 -21.76 -4.47
N LEU A 136 23.42 -21.03 -5.60
CA LEU A 136 23.08 -21.59 -6.91
C LEU A 136 24.07 -22.68 -7.34
N LEU A 137 25.37 -22.50 -7.13
CA LEU A 137 26.36 -23.51 -7.51
C LEU A 137 26.22 -24.77 -6.65
N GLU A 138 26.10 -24.62 -5.33
CA GLU A 138 25.85 -25.73 -4.40
C GLU A 138 24.54 -26.44 -4.73
N GLY A 139 23.46 -25.69 -4.98
CA GLY A 139 22.16 -26.23 -5.39
C GLY A 139 22.25 -27.01 -6.70
N ALA A 140 22.91 -26.45 -7.73
CA ALA A 140 23.12 -27.13 -9.01
C ALA A 140 23.94 -28.41 -8.85
N LEU A 141 25.03 -28.38 -8.08
CA LEU A 141 25.86 -29.57 -7.82
C LEU A 141 25.08 -30.65 -7.07
N ILE A 142 24.29 -30.29 -6.06
CA ILE A 142 23.41 -31.22 -5.33
C ILE A 142 22.41 -31.85 -6.29
N VAL A 143 21.75 -31.05 -7.15
CA VAL A 143 20.80 -31.55 -8.15
C VAL A 143 21.48 -32.53 -9.11
N VAL A 144 22.64 -32.18 -9.67
CA VAL A 144 23.40 -33.08 -10.57
C VAL A 144 23.78 -34.37 -9.86
N PHE A 145 24.26 -34.29 -8.61
CA PHE A 145 24.62 -35.46 -7.81
C PHE A 145 23.42 -36.38 -7.58
N VAL A 146 22.27 -35.84 -7.17
CA VAL A 146 21.04 -36.59 -6.93
C VAL A 146 20.52 -37.22 -8.22
N LEU A 147 20.58 -36.50 -9.35
CA LEU A 147 20.18 -37.01 -10.66
C LEU A 147 21.02 -38.21 -11.10
N VAL A 148 22.35 -38.11 -11.02
CA VAL A 148 23.25 -39.21 -11.38
C VAL A 148 23.03 -40.41 -10.45
N LEU A 149 22.83 -40.16 -9.15
CA LEU A 149 22.61 -41.20 -8.14
C LEU A 149 21.28 -41.94 -8.35
N LEU A 150 20.18 -41.23 -8.64
CA LEU A 150 18.85 -41.83 -8.79
C LEU A 150 18.56 -42.36 -10.20
N LEU A 151 19.11 -41.78 -11.27
CA LEU A 151 18.99 -42.33 -12.63
C LEU A 151 19.86 -43.57 -12.84
N GLY A 152 20.96 -43.71 -12.09
CA GLY A 152 21.88 -44.83 -12.20
C GLY A 152 22.61 -44.89 -13.55
N ASN A 153 22.46 -43.89 -14.42
CA ASN A 153 23.12 -43.77 -15.71
C ASN A 153 23.74 -42.37 -15.81
N LEU A 154 25.07 -42.31 -15.77
CA LEU A 154 25.82 -41.06 -15.83
C LEU A 154 25.48 -40.24 -17.09
N ARG A 155 25.25 -40.88 -18.24
CA ARG A 155 24.92 -40.18 -19.49
C ARG A 155 23.53 -39.55 -19.43
N ALA A 156 22.54 -40.28 -18.89
CA ALA A 156 21.19 -39.77 -18.71
C ALA A 156 21.18 -38.59 -17.72
N GLY A 157 21.89 -38.71 -16.61
CA GLY A 157 22.05 -37.63 -15.62
C GLY A 157 22.72 -36.38 -16.22
N LEU A 158 23.77 -36.55 -17.03
CA LEU A 158 24.46 -35.42 -17.68
C LEU A 158 23.60 -34.74 -18.76
N VAL A 159 22.75 -35.48 -19.49
CA VAL A 159 21.79 -34.89 -20.45
C VAL A 159 20.75 -34.03 -19.75
N VAL A 160 20.25 -34.47 -18.59
CA VAL A 160 19.35 -33.64 -17.78
C VAL A 160 20.09 -32.45 -17.17
N ALA A 161 21.29 -32.67 -16.65
CA ALA A 161 22.11 -31.62 -16.05
C ALA A 161 22.45 -30.49 -17.04
N SER A 162 22.65 -30.79 -18.33
CA SER A 162 22.94 -29.77 -19.35
C SER A 162 21.76 -28.84 -19.63
N VAL A 163 20.54 -29.18 -19.23
CA VAL A 163 19.36 -28.29 -19.33
C VAL A 163 19.50 -27.10 -18.38
N ILE A 164 20.13 -27.28 -17.21
CA ILE A 164 20.31 -26.22 -16.21
C ILE A 164 21.03 -24.98 -16.81
N PRO A 165 22.26 -25.09 -17.33
CA PRO A 165 22.97 -23.93 -17.88
C PRO A 165 22.30 -23.36 -19.12
N LEU A 166 21.68 -24.20 -19.97
CA LEU A 166 21.00 -23.74 -21.18
C LEU A 166 19.72 -22.94 -20.86
N ALA A 167 18.94 -23.41 -19.89
CA ALA A 167 17.75 -22.70 -19.41
C ALA A 167 18.13 -21.38 -18.73
N MET A 168 19.23 -21.36 -17.98
CA MET A 168 19.76 -20.12 -17.38
C MET A 168 20.26 -19.13 -18.43
N LEU A 169 20.95 -19.59 -19.48
CA LEU A 169 21.38 -18.74 -20.59
C LEU A 169 20.17 -18.12 -21.30
N PHE A 170 19.12 -18.90 -21.51
CA PHE A 170 17.85 -18.39 -22.03
C PHE A 170 17.23 -17.35 -21.07
N ALA A 171 17.20 -17.64 -19.76
CA ALA A 171 16.66 -16.73 -18.76
C ALA A 171 17.42 -15.40 -18.71
N PHE A 172 18.75 -15.42 -18.70
CA PHE A 172 19.57 -14.21 -18.72
C PHE A 172 19.40 -13.41 -20.02
N SER A 173 19.28 -14.09 -21.17
CA SER A 173 19.00 -13.41 -22.44
C SER A 173 17.65 -12.68 -22.41
N MET A 174 16.62 -13.33 -21.83
CA MET A 174 15.31 -12.70 -21.65
C MET A 174 15.34 -11.59 -20.61
N MET A 175 16.07 -11.75 -19.50
CA MET A 175 16.24 -10.68 -18.51
C MET A 175 16.85 -9.43 -19.14
N GLN A 176 17.86 -9.59 -20.00
CA GLN A 176 18.45 -8.48 -20.75
C GLN A 176 17.43 -7.83 -21.71
N LEU A 177 16.64 -8.64 -22.42
CA LEU A 177 15.61 -8.15 -23.36
C LEU A 177 14.50 -7.35 -22.65
N PHE A 178 14.09 -7.78 -21.45
CA PHE A 178 13.01 -7.17 -20.67
C PHE A 178 13.49 -6.14 -19.63
N GLY A 179 14.80 -5.86 -19.56
CA GLY A 179 15.37 -4.90 -18.61
C GLY A 179 15.25 -5.34 -17.15
N VAL A 180 15.25 -6.64 -16.86
CA VAL A 180 15.19 -7.19 -15.51
C VAL A 180 16.60 -7.25 -14.92
N SER A 181 16.87 -6.48 -13.86
CA SER A 181 18.18 -6.45 -13.21
C SER A 181 18.52 -7.80 -12.54
N GLY A 182 19.76 -8.28 -12.70
CA GLY A 182 20.31 -9.40 -11.93
C GLY A 182 20.72 -8.94 -10.53
N ASN A 183 19.92 -9.29 -9.51
CA ASN A 183 20.16 -8.96 -8.12
C ASN A 183 19.76 -10.14 -7.22
N LEU A 184 19.97 -9.99 -5.91
CA LEU A 184 19.61 -10.99 -4.91
C LEU A 184 18.15 -11.48 -5.04
N MET A 185 17.22 -10.57 -5.32
CA MET A 185 15.79 -10.87 -5.39
C MET A 185 15.43 -11.61 -6.69
N SER A 186 16.03 -11.24 -7.82
CA SER A 186 15.73 -11.88 -9.11
C SER A 186 16.37 -13.26 -9.25
N LEU A 187 17.58 -13.45 -8.72
CA LEU A 187 18.32 -14.72 -8.82
C LEU A 187 18.05 -15.67 -7.64
N GLY A 188 17.65 -15.14 -6.49
CA GLY A 188 17.59 -15.87 -5.23
C GLY A 188 16.47 -16.89 -5.10
N ALA A 189 15.51 -16.93 -6.02
CA ALA A 189 14.40 -17.89 -6.00
C ALA A 189 14.48 -18.95 -7.11
N ILE A 190 15.60 -19.02 -7.83
CA ILE A 190 15.78 -20.01 -8.89
C ILE A 190 16.08 -21.37 -8.25
N ASP A 191 15.17 -22.32 -8.46
CA ASP A 191 15.44 -23.73 -8.15
C ASP A 191 15.62 -24.54 -9.42
N PHE A 192 16.79 -25.17 -9.51
CA PHE A 192 17.12 -26.06 -10.61
C PHE A 192 16.27 -27.30 -10.64
N GLY A 193 15.73 -27.74 -9.50
CA GLY A 193 14.86 -28.89 -9.44
C GLY A 193 13.56 -28.68 -10.22
N LEU A 194 12.94 -27.50 -10.09
CA LEU A 194 11.79 -27.10 -10.92
C LEU A 194 12.13 -27.00 -12.40
N ILE A 195 13.33 -26.51 -12.72
CA ILE A 195 13.80 -26.31 -14.09
C ILE A 195 14.00 -27.66 -14.79
N VAL A 196 14.62 -28.64 -14.12
CA VAL A 196 14.96 -29.93 -14.74
C VAL A 196 13.83 -30.94 -14.71
N ASP A 197 12.76 -30.72 -13.95
CA ASP A 197 11.69 -31.71 -13.71
C ASP A 197 11.11 -32.30 -15.02
N GLY A 198 10.71 -31.44 -15.95
CA GLY A 198 10.18 -31.88 -17.25
C GLY A 198 11.21 -32.68 -18.08
N ALA A 199 12.49 -32.31 -18.01
CA ALA A 199 13.56 -33.05 -18.68
C ALA A 199 13.81 -34.42 -18.04
N VAL A 200 13.75 -34.50 -16.70
CA VAL A 200 13.87 -35.77 -15.95
C VAL A 200 12.77 -36.75 -16.37
N ILE A 201 11.52 -36.30 -16.42
CA ILE A 201 10.37 -37.14 -16.78
C ILE A 201 10.55 -37.73 -18.19
N ILE A 202 11.01 -36.92 -19.15
CA ILE A 202 11.23 -37.36 -20.52
C ILE A 202 12.40 -38.35 -20.60
N VAL A 203 13.55 -38.01 -20.01
CA VAL A 203 14.76 -38.87 -20.05
C VAL A 203 14.50 -40.21 -19.35
N GLU A 204 13.84 -40.21 -18.19
CA GLU A 204 13.50 -41.45 -17.47
C GLU A 204 12.56 -42.33 -18.31
N SER A 205 11.59 -41.73 -19.00
CA SER A 205 10.71 -42.48 -19.90
C SER A 205 11.47 -43.10 -21.06
N VAL A 206 12.38 -42.35 -21.68
CA VAL A 206 13.22 -42.84 -22.78
C VAL A 206 14.09 -44.01 -22.28
N VAL A 207 14.76 -43.86 -21.14
CA VAL A 207 15.58 -44.93 -20.54
C VAL A 207 14.72 -46.16 -20.19
N HIS A 208 13.54 -45.96 -19.62
CA HIS A 208 12.62 -47.05 -19.27
C HIS A 208 12.08 -47.78 -20.50
N HIS A 209 11.73 -47.05 -21.57
CA HIS A 209 11.22 -47.63 -22.83
C HIS A 209 12.32 -48.37 -23.59
N ILE A 210 13.57 -47.88 -23.60
CA ILE A 210 14.72 -48.61 -24.19
C ILE A 210 15.00 -49.91 -23.42
N THR A 211 14.85 -49.90 -22.09
CA THR A 211 15.17 -51.04 -21.22
C THR A 211 14.02 -52.04 -21.03
N THR A 212 12.79 -51.69 -21.43
CA THR A 212 11.57 -52.50 -21.20
C THR A 212 10.69 -52.65 -22.46
N GLY A 213 11.03 -51.95 -23.54
CA GLY A 213 10.25 -51.83 -24.77
C GLY A 213 10.36 -52.99 -25.74
N LYS A 214 9.75 -52.81 -26.93
CA LYS A 214 9.54 -53.86 -27.95
C LYS A 214 10.83 -54.57 -28.37
N TYR A 215 11.91 -53.82 -28.57
CA TYR A 215 13.17 -54.36 -29.08
C TYR A 215 13.92 -55.26 -28.09
N LYS A 216 13.70 -55.10 -26.78
CA LYS A 216 14.18 -56.06 -25.78
C LYS A 216 13.34 -57.34 -25.74
N LYS A 217 12.02 -57.22 -25.95
CA LYS A 217 11.13 -58.39 -26.11
C LYS A 217 11.42 -59.19 -27.39
N GLN A 218 12.11 -58.58 -28.36
CA GLN A 218 12.59 -59.18 -29.60
C GLN A 218 14.07 -59.61 -29.54
N GLU A 219 14.70 -59.60 -28.36
CA GLU A 219 16.12 -60.00 -28.12
C GLU A 219 17.18 -59.21 -28.92
N ILE A 220 16.87 -58.01 -29.41
CA ILE A 220 17.83 -57.18 -30.14
C ILE A 220 18.78 -56.50 -29.12
N GLU A 221 20.06 -56.87 -29.10
CA GLU A 221 21.03 -56.35 -28.12
C GLU A 221 21.48 -54.90 -28.38
N LYS A 222 21.38 -54.40 -29.62
CA LYS A 222 21.84 -53.06 -30.02
C LYS A 222 20.94 -52.43 -31.08
N LEU A 223 20.41 -51.24 -30.78
CA LEU A 223 19.56 -50.47 -31.68
C LEU A 223 20.38 -49.77 -32.79
N THR A 224 19.85 -49.73 -34.02
CA THR A 224 20.39 -48.87 -35.09
C THR A 224 20.02 -47.39 -34.84
N PRO A 225 20.68 -46.42 -35.50
CA PRO A 225 20.35 -44.99 -35.36
C PRO A 225 18.85 -44.69 -35.61
N ASP A 226 18.28 -45.16 -36.72
CA ASP A 226 16.87 -44.92 -37.05
C ASP A 226 15.90 -45.55 -36.03
N GLN A 227 16.26 -46.74 -35.50
CA GLN A 227 15.49 -47.41 -34.45
C GLN A 227 15.57 -46.63 -33.12
N MET A 228 16.74 -46.06 -32.80
CA MET A 228 16.91 -45.22 -31.62
C MET A 228 16.07 -43.95 -31.72
N ASP A 229 16.09 -43.27 -32.87
CA ASP A 229 15.33 -42.04 -33.08
C ASP A 229 13.82 -42.28 -33.01
N THR A 230 13.35 -43.37 -33.63
CA THR A 230 11.94 -43.78 -33.56
C THR A 230 11.53 -44.08 -32.13
N GLU A 231 12.36 -44.80 -31.38
CA GLU A 231 12.02 -45.23 -30.03
C GLU A 231 12.06 -44.09 -29.01
N VAL A 232 12.99 -43.15 -29.20
CA VAL A 232 13.02 -41.89 -28.42
C VAL A 232 11.80 -41.03 -28.77
N ALA A 233 11.43 -40.89 -30.04
CA ALA A 233 10.28 -40.09 -30.47
C ALA A 233 8.95 -40.65 -29.92
N GLU A 234 8.75 -41.97 -30.00
CA GLU A 234 7.55 -42.63 -29.44
C GLU A 234 7.49 -42.48 -27.91
N SER A 235 8.60 -42.67 -27.20
CA SER A 235 8.62 -42.58 -25.73
C SER A 235 8.44 -41.14 -25.25
N ALA A 236 9.17 -40.19 -25.86
CA ALA A 236 9.09 -38.78 -25.50
C ALA A 236 7.68 -38.24 -25.76
N SER A 237 7.10 -38.48 -26.95
CA SER A 237 5.79 -37.93 -27.33
C SER A 237 4.63 -38.34 -26.41
N LYS A 238 4.67 -39.57 -25.85
CA LYS A 238 3.65 -40.05 -24.89
C LYS A 238 3.61 -39.24 -23.60
N LEU A 239 4.77 -38.91 -23.03
CA LEU A 239 4.85 -38.13 -21.78
C LEU A 239 4.98 -36.63 -22.00
N MET A 240 5.30 -36.20 -23.22
CA MET A 240 5.48 -34.80 -23.59
C MET A 240 4.27 -33.96 -23.22
N LYS A 241 3.05 -34.45 -23.49
CA LYS A 241 1.82 -33.72 -23.14
C LYS A 241 1.70 -33.49 -21.63
N SER A 242 1.86 -34.53 -20.82
CA SER A 242 1.73 -34.43 -19.36
C SER A 242 2.83 -33.56 -18.73
N ALA A 243 4.07 -33.67 -19.18
CA ALA A 243 5.18 -32.85 -18.69
C ALA A 243 5.04 -31.38 -19.11
N ALA A 244 4.66 -31.12 -20.36
CA ALA A 244 4.43 -29.78 -20.90
C ALA A 244 3.31 -29.04 -20.13
N PHE A 245 2.17 -29.69 -19.88
CA PHE A 245 1.09 -29.08 -19.11
C PHE A 245 1.49 -28.76 -17.67
N GLY A 246 2.27 -29.62 -17.03
CA GLY A 246 2.77 -29.34 -15.68
C GLY A 246 3.71 -28.14 -15.64
N GLN A 247 4.62 -28.00 -16.60
CA GLN A 247 5.48 -26.81 -16.71
C GLN A 247 4.68 -25.53 -17.02
N ILE A 248 3.65 -25.60 -17.86
CA ILE A 248 2.74 -24.47 -18.11
C ILE A 248 1.98 -24.08 -16.83
N ILE A 249 1.55 -25.05 -16.02
CA ILE A 249 0.91 -24.77 -14.74
C ILE A 249 1.86 -24.04 -13.81
N ILE A 250 3.11 -24.51 -13.67
CA ILE A 250 4.11 -23.81 -12.86
C ILE A 250 4.29 -22.37 -13.38
N LEU A 251 4.44 -22.17 -14.70
CA LEU A 251 4.57 -20.84 -15.30
C LEU A 251 3.37 -19.91 -14.97
N ILE A 252 2.14 -20.40 -15.12
CA ILE A 252 0.92 -19.61 -14.89
C ILE A 252 0.73 -19.27 -13.40
N VAL A 253 1.19 -20.12 -12.50
CA VAL A 253 1.12 -19.89 -11.05
C VAL A 253 1.95 -18.68 -10.61
N TYR A 254 3.01 -18.32 -11.35
CA TYR A 254 3.77 -17.09 -11.12
C TYR A 254 3.11 -15.83 -11.71
N LEU A 255 2.12 -15.96 -12.62
CA LEU A 255 1.48 -14.82 -13.29
C LEU A 255 0.73 -13.89 -12.31
N PRO A 256 -0.02 -14.39 -11.30
CA PRO A 256 -0.59 -13.55 -10.25
C PRO A 256 0.45 -12.71 -9.49
N LEU A 257 1.69 -13.16 -9.35
CA LEU A 257 2.74 -12.38 -8.68
C LEU A 257 3.12 -11.13 -9.49
N LEU A 258 2.95 -11.16 -10.81
CA LEU A 258 3.14 -9.97 -11.66
C LEU A 258 2.10 -8.87 -11.39
N SER A 259 0.96 -9.21 -10.76
CA SER A 259 -0.08 -8.25 -10.38
C SER A 259 0.24 -7.45 -9.12
N LEU A 260 1.25 -7.86 -8.32
CA LEU A 260 1.68 -7.13 -7.13
C LEU A 260 2.17 -5.73 -7.52
N ILE A 261 1.66 -4.68 -6.89
CA ILE A 261 2.02 -3.27 -7.15
C ILE A 261 2.87 -2.76 -5.98
N GLY A 262 3.46 -1.56 -6.06
CA GLY A 262 4.13 -0.94 -4.91
C GLY A 262 5.51 -1.54 -4.61
N ILE A 263 5.84 -1.64 -3.32
CA ILE A 263 7.16 -2.09 -2.87
C ILE A 263 7.33 -3.59 -3.09
N GLU A 264 6.35 -4.40 -2.71
CA GLU A 264 6.38 -5.84 -2.94
C GLU A 264 6.43 -6.17 -4.44
N GLY A 265 5.79 -5.36 -5.28
CA GLY A 265 5.89 -5.49 -6.73
C GLY A 265 7.32 -5.25 -7.24
N LYS A 266 7.99 -4.20 -6.76
CA LYS A 266 9.40 -3.93 -7.12
C LYS A 266 10.36 -5.01 -6.65
N MET A 267 10.05 -5.64 -5.52
CA MET A 267 10.87 -6.70 -4.92
C MET A 267 10.66 -8.07 -5.56
N PHE A 268 9.41 -8.48 -5.80
CA PHE A 268 9.07 -9.86 -6.20
C PHE A 268 8.70 -10.03 -7.68
N ARG A 269 8.39 -8.96 -8.44
CA ARG A 269 8.19 -9.10 -9.90
C ARG A 269 9.45 -9.58 -10.63
N PRO A 270 10.66 -9.02 -10.37
CA PRO A 270 11.89 -9.50 -11.01
C PRO A 270 12.12 -10.98 -10.75
N MET A 271 11.86 -11.43 -9.52
CA MET A 271 11.92 -12.83 -9.12
C MET A 271 10.98 -13.71 -9.95
N ALA A 272 9.70 -13.35 -10.04
CA ALA A 272 8.71 -14.10 -10.81
C ALA A 272 9.05 -14.14 -12.31
N GLN A 273 9.56 -13.03 -12.87
CA GLN A 273 9.98 -12.95 -14.27
C GLN A 273 11.17 -13.87 -14.55
N THR A 274 12.21 -13.85 -13.72
CA THR A 274 13.40 -14.68 -13.90
C THR A 274 13.05 -16.17 -13.83
N VAL A 275 12.25 -16.60 -12.85
CA VAL A 275 11.80 -17.99 -12.74
C VAL A 275 10.91 -18.37 -13.94
N ALA A 276 9.99 -17.49 -14.34
CA ALA A 276 9.16 -17.72 -15.53
C ALA A 276 10.00 -17.88 -16.81
N PHE A 277 11.03 -17.05 -17.02
CA PHE A 277 11.93 -17.18 -18.16
C PHE A 277 12.76 -18.46 -18.11
N ALA A 278 13.26 -18.85 -16.93
CA ALA A 278 14.01 -20.10 -16.77
C ALA A 278 13.14 -21.33 -17.06
N ILE A 279 11.90 -21.36 -16.55
CA ILE A 279 10.94 -22.45 -16.80
C ILE A 279 10.52 -22.46 -18.27
N LEU A 280 10.29 -21.31 -18.89
CA LEU A 280 9.98 -21.22 -20.32
C LEU A 280 11.13 -21.74 -21.18
N GLY A 281 12.37 -21.39 -20.83
CA GLY A 281 13.57 -21.93 -21.49
C GLY A 281 13.69 -23.44 -21.33
N ALA A 282 13.51 -23.94 -20.10
CA ALA A 282 13.52 -25.37 -19.82
C ALA A 282 12.39 -26.13 -20.52
N PHE A 283 11.20 -25.52 -20.63
CA PHE A 283 10.07 -26.04 -21.38
C PHE A 283 10.44 -26.21 -22.86
N ILE A 284 10.96 -25.17 -23.51
CA ILE A 284 11.40 -25.22 -24.91
C ILE A 284 12.48 -26.30 -25.11
N LEU A 285 13.47 -26.35 -24.22
CA LEU A 285 14.56 -27.34 -24.28
C LEU A 285 14.07 -28.76 -24.05
N SER A 286 13.09 -28.97 -23.17
CA SER A 286 12.51 -30.28 -22.91
C SER A 286 11.78 -30.86 -24.12
N LEU A 287 11.20 -30.01 -24.98
CA LEU A 287 10.50 -30.43 -26.19
C LEU A 287 11.44 -30.63 -27.39
N THR A 288 12.60 -29.98 -27.39
CA THR A 288 13.51 -29.92 -28.56
C THR A 288 14.85 -30.60 -28.27
N TYR A 289 15.65 -30.00 -27.40
CA TYR A 289 17.01 -30.43 -27.08
C TYR A 289 17.07 -31.78 -26.35
N VAL A 290 16.20 -32.01 -25.36
CA VAL A 290 16.27 -33.21 -24.50
C VAL A 290 16.02 -34.52 -25.27
N PRO A 291 15.00 -34.64 -26.13
CA PRO A 291 14.81 -35.83 -26.98
C PRO A 291 15.98 -36.05 -27.93
N MET A 292 16.44 -35.00 -28.61
CA MET A 292 17.59 -35.07 -29.53
C MET A 292 18.87 -35.52 -28.81
N ALA A 293 19.20 -34.92 -27.67
CA ALA A 293 20.37 -35.28 -26.88
C ALA A 293 20.28 -36.71 -26.33
N SER A 294 19.07 -37.15 -25.97
CA SER A 294 18.83 -38.53 -25.53
C SER A 294 19.11 -39.54 -26.65
N ALA A 295 18.68 -39.28 -27.88
CA ALA A 295 18.97 -40.14 -29.03
C ALA A 295 20.47 -40.21 -29.37
N LEU A 296 21.19 -39.10 -29.24
CA LEU A 296 22.62 -39.01 -29.55
C LEU A 296 23.53 -39.62 -28.47
N PHE A 297 23.26 -39.35 -27.19
CA PHE A 297 24.20 -39.66 -26.10
C PHE A 297 23.84 -40.90 -25.27
N LEU A 298 22.59 -41.34 -25.24
CA LEU A 298 22.22 -42.56 -24.51
C LEU A 298 22.80 -43.82 -25.17
N SER A 299 22.98 -44.86 -24.36
CA SER A 299 23.53 -46.13 -24.84
C SER A 299 22.52 -46.85 -25.75
N LYS A 300 22.96 -47.20 -26.96
CA LYS A 300 22.17 -48.01 -27.92
C LYS A 300 22.02 -49.49 -27.52
N LYS A 301 22.60 -49.89 -26.39
CA LYS A 301 22.52 -51.27 -25.87
C LYS A 301 21.23 -51.46 -25.06
N THR A 302 20.50 -52.53 -25.34
CA THR A 302 19.26 -52.91 -24.62
C THR A 302 19.52 -53.76 -23.38
N SER A 303 20.74 -54.31 -23.25
CA SER A 303 21.18 -55.09 -22.08
C SER A 303 21.55 -54.17 -20.91
N TYR A 304 20.91 -54.41 -19.77
CA TYR A 304 20.97 -53.59 -18.57
C TYR A 304 21.69 -54.34 -17.43
N LYS A 305 22.82 -53.81 -16.94
CA LYS A 305 23.46 -54.28 -15.70
C LYS A 305 22.80 -53.58 -14.52
N ARG A 306 22.48 -54.33 -13.46
CA ARG A 306 21.92 -53.81 -12.21
C ARG A 306 22.89 -52.81 -11.56
N ASN A 307 22.43 -51.58 -11.37
CA ASN A 307 23.21 -50.49 -10.78
C ASN A 307 22.80 -50.22 -9.32
N ILE A 308 23.57 -49.35 -8.65
CA ILE A 308 23.34 -48.98 -7.25
C ILE A 308 21.95 -48.33 -7.08
N SER A 309 21.53 -47.51 -8.05
CA SER A 309 20.17 -46.93 -8.09
C SER A 309 19.08 -48.01 -8.03
N ASP A 310 19.21 -49.09 -8.81
CA ASP A 310 18.19 -50.14 -8.82
C ASP A 310 18.05 -50.83 -7.47
N ARG A 311 19.16 -51.02 -6.74
CA ARG A 311 19.10 -51.59 -5.38
C ARG A 311 18.37 -50.67 -4.40
N ILE A 312 18.65 -49.37 -4.47
CA ILE A 312 18.00 -48.36 -3.62
C ILE A 312 16.50 -48.31 -3.94
N ILE A 313 16.14 -48.24 -5.22
CA ILE A 313 14.76 -48.16 -5.66
C ILE A 313 14.00 -49.47 -5.42
N GLU A 314 14.59 -50.65 -5.66
CA GLU A 314 13.97 -51.95 -5.35
C GLU A 314 13.73 -52.11 -3.84
N PHE A 315 14.63 -51.58 -2.99
CA PHE A 315 14.43 -51.54 -1.54
C PHE A 315 13.26 -50.62 -1.17
N LEU A 316 13.27 -49.37 -1.67
CA LEU A 316 12.20 -48.41 -1.43
C LEU A 316 10.86 -48.91 -1.96
N GLN A 317 10.84 -49.56 -3.12
CA GLN A 317 9.64 -50.13 -3.74
C GLN A 317 9.09 -51.31 -2.92
N ARG A 318 9.94 -52.17 -2.37
CA ARG A 318 9.50 -53.26 -1.47
C ARG A 318 8.87 -52.73 -0.18
N VAL A 319 9.49 -51.72 0.44
CA VAL A 319 8.94 -51.07 1.65
C VAL A 319 7.65 -50.35 1.29
N TYR A 320 7.67 -49.53 0.25
CA TYR A 320 6.53 -48.78 -0.24
C TYR A 320 5.33 -49.68 -0.56
N GLN A 321 5.50 -50.74 -1.33
CA GLN A 321 4.40 -51.64 -1.68
C GLN A 321 3.75 -52.30 -0.46
N ARG A 322 4.56 -52.73 0.53
CA ARG A 322 4.03 -53.28 1.79
C ARG A 322 3.22 -52.23 2.56
N THR A 323 3.76 -51.02 2.67
CA THR A 323 3.07 -49.91 3.35
C THR A 323 1.81 -49.47 2.60
N LEU A 324 1.85 -49.40 1.27
CA LEU A 324 0.72 -49.00 0.43
C LEU A 324 -0.42 -50.01 0.55
N VAL A 325 -0.15 -51.32 0.50
CA VAL A 325 -1.19 -52.34 0.69
C VAL A 325 -1.84 -52.24 2.07
N ALA A 326 -1.07 -51.94 3.12
CA ALA A 326 -1.62 -51.69 4.46
C ALA A 326 -2.49 -50.41 4.49
N VAL A 327 -2.00 -49.31 3.90
CA VAL A 327 -2.69 -48.03 3.77
C VAL A 327 -4.02 -48.17 3.01
N LEU A 328 -4.04 -48.92 1.90
CA LEU A 328 -5.23 -49.14 1.08
C LEU A 328 -6.34 -49.92 1.80
N LYS A 329 -6.00 -50.76 2.79
CA LYS A 329 -6.96 -51.45 3.68
C LYS A 329 -7.66 -50.48 4.62
N VAL A 330 -6.94 -49.48 5.15
CA VAL A 330 -7.47 -48.45 6.08
C VAL A 330 -7.65 -47.08 5.43
N LYS A 331 -7.89 -47.04 4.10
CA LYS A 331 -7.95 -45.81 3.29
C LYS A 331 -8.85 -44.69 3.83
N VAL A 332 -9.99 -45.01 4.43
CA VAL A 332 -10.91 -43.99 5.01
C VAL A 332 -10.30 -43.34 6.24
N LEU A 333 -9.62 -44.11 7.09
CA LEU A 333 -8.96 -43.60 8.29
C LEU A 333 -7.84 -42.62 7.93
N ILE A 334 -7.02 -42.96 6.93
CA ILE A 334 -5.88 -42.14 6.50
C ILE A 334 -6.33 -40.83 5.88
N VAL A 335 -7.31 -40.87 4.98
CA VAL A 335 -7.88 -39.64 4.39
C VAL A 335 -8.45 -38.75 5.49
N THR A 336 -9.20 -39.32 6.44
CA THR A 336 -9.77 -38.56 7.58
C THR A 336 -8.67 -37.94 8.46
N ALA A 337 -7.62 -38.70 8.77
CA ALA A 337 -6.49 -38.21 9.58
C ALA A 337 -5.76 -37.04 8.89
N VAL A 338 -5.56 -37.10 7.57
CA VAL A 338 -4.93 -36.03 6.80
C VAL A 338 -5.78 -34.76 6.80
N PHE A 339 -7.10 -34.87 6.65
CA PHE A 339 -7.99 -33.71 6.77
C PHE A 339 -8.02 -33.11 8.18
N ILE A 340 -7.91 -33.95 9.23
CA ILE A 340 -7.77 -33.46 10.61
C ILE A 340 -6.45 -32.71 10.79
N LEU A 341 -5.33 -33.28 10.32
CA LEU A 341 -4.03 -32.61 10.35
C LEU A 341 -4.04 -31.29 9.58
N PHE A 342 -4.77 -31.23 8.46
CA PHE A 342 -4.96 -29.99 7.71
C PHE A 342 -5.72 -28.94 8.52
N ALA A 343 -6.81 -29.33 9.19
CA ALA A 343 -7.56 -28.43 10.05
C ALA A 343 -6.70 -27.91 11.23
N VAL A 344 -5.89 -28.79 11.84
CA VAL A 344 -4.92 -28.42 12.90
C VAL A 344 -3.87 -27.46 12.34
N SER A 345 -3.35 -27.71 11.14
CA SER A 345 -2.37 -26.84 10.50
C SER A 345 -2.94 -25.44 10.21
N ILE A 346 -4.20 -25.34 9.78
CA ILE A 346 -4.88 -24.05 9.58
C ILE A 346 -5.04 -23.31 10.91
N TRP A 347 -5.42 -24.04 11.97
CA TRP A 347 -5.54 -23.48 13.32
C TRP A 347 -4.20 -22.95 13.84
N LEU A 348 -3.12 -23.72 13.70
CA LEU A 348 -1.77 -23.25 14.04
C LEU A 348 -1.35 -22.03 13.20
N PHE A 349 -1.64 -22.04 11.89
CA PHE A 349 -1.33 -20.92 11.00
C PHE A 349 -2.06 -19.63 11.40
N SER A 350 -3.30 -19.72 11.89
CA SER A 350 -4.08 -18.56 12.35
C SER A 350 -3.48 -17.83 13.55
N GLY A 351 -2.62 -18.51 14.33
CA GLY A 351 -1.89 -17.93 15.45
C GLY A 351 -0.46 -17.48 15.09
N MET A 352 -0.04 -17.65 13.84
CA MET A 352 1.31 -17.30 13.40
C MET A 352 1.45 -15.80 13.18
N GLY A 353 2.57 -15.26 13.65
CA GLY A 353 2.97 -13.87 13.46
C GLY A 353 3.28 -13.53 12.01
N GLY A 354 3.35 -12.24 11.70
CA GLY A 354 3.55 -11.73 10.34
C GLY A 354 4.53 -10.57 10.26
N GLU A 355 5.36 -10.56 9.22
CA GLU A 355 6.29 -9.50 8.88
C GLU A 355 6.28 -9.23 7.38
N PHE A 356 6.68 -8.03 6.94
CA PHE A 356 6.65 -7.69 5.51
C PHE A 356 7.75 -8.43 4.74
N ILE A 357 9.00 -8.16 5.09
CA ILE A 357 10.20 -8.81 4.54
C ILE A 357 11.16 -8.99 5.73
N PRO A 358 11.84 -10.15 5.85
CA PRO A 358 12.89 -10.33 6.85
C PRO A 358 13.95 -9.23 6.75
N THR A 359 14.52 -8.83 7.89
CA THR A 359 15.57 -7.81 7.91
C THR A 359 16.84 -8.33 7.25
N LEU A 360 17.34 -7.61 6.24
CA LEU A 360 18.59 -7.93 5.55
C LEU A 360 19.78 -7.53 6.44
N GLU A 361 20.75 -8.42 6.65
CA GLU A 361 22.01 -8.03 7.31
C GLU A 361 22.94 -7.29 6.34
N GLU A 362 23.14 -6.00 6.58
CA GLU A 362 24.04 -5.14 5.81
C GLU A 362 25.50 -5.27 6.25
N GLY A 363 25.73 -5.64 7.51
CA GLY A 363 27.04 -5.68 8.16
C GLY A 363 27.42 -4.36 8.82
N ASP A 364 27.21 -3.24 8.14
CA ASP A 364 27.40 -1.90 8.70
C ASP A 364 26.19 -1.48 9.56
N LEU A 365 26.45 -0.65 10.57
CA LEU A 365 25.44 -0.15 11.50
C LEU A 365 25.31 1.37 11.39
N THR A 366 24.15 1.88 11.73
CA THR A 366 23.92 3.32 11.89
C THR A 366 23.33 3.56 13.27
N VAL A 367 23.85 4.57 13.95
CA VAL A 367 23.32 5.06 15.22
C VAL A 367 22.71 6.44 14.96
N GLU A 368 21.39 6.54 15.05
CA GLU A 368 20.71 7.83 15.12
C GLU A 368 20.85 8.36 16.55
N ILE A 369 21.44 9.55 16.69
CA ILE A 369 21.60 10.23 17.97
C ILE A 369 20.86 11.55 17.91
N SER A 370 20.07 11.85 18.95
CA SER A 370 19.37 13.12 19.08
C SER A 370 19.52 13.71 20.48
N MET A 371 19.54 15.03 20.55
CA MET A 371 19.56 15.82 21.79
C MET A 371 18.26 16.61 21.96
N MET A 372 18.13 17.31 23.09
CA MET A 372 17.01 18.23 23.32
C MET A 372 16.98 19.36 22.26
N GLN A 373 15.78 19.73 21.84
CA GLN A 373 15.59 20.81 20.86
C GLN A 373 16.18 22.13 21.37
N GLY A 374 16.80 22.89 20.47
CA GLY A 374 17.50 24.13 20.81
C GLY A 374 18.94 23.95 21.30
N THR A 375 19.46 22.72 21.39
CA THR A 375 20.88 22.48 21.66
C THR A 375 21.74 23.07 20.52
N SER A 376 22.75 23.86 20.87
CA SER A 376 23.63 24.49 19.87
C SER A 376 24.45 23.45 19.10
N LEU A 377 24.68 23.67 17.79
CA LEU A 377 25.49 22.77 16.95
C LEU A 377 26.87 22.47 17.55
N SER A 378 27.51 23.45 18.19
CA SER A 378 28.82 23.25 18.83
C SER A 378 28.78 22.24 19.97
N GLU A 379 27.72 22.25 20.79
CA GLU A 379 27.57 21.25 21.87
C GLU A 379 27.17 19.88 21.31
N VAL A 380 26.38 19.85 20.23
CA VAL A 380 26.02 18.61 19.52
C VAL A 380 27.26 17.94 18.94
N VAL A 381 28.10 18.68 18.22
CA VAL A 381 29.39 18.20 17.67
C VAL A 381 30.28 17.62 18.76
N LYS A 382 30.39 18.31 19.91
CA LYS A 382 31.19 17.86 21.04
C LYS A 382 30.63 16.58 21.68
N THR A 383 29.31 16.48 21.81
CA THR A 383 28.65 15.33 22.44
C THR A 383 28.69 14.11 21.53
N PHE A 384 28.41 14.28 20.25
CA PHE A 384 28.45 13.18 19.28
C PHE A 384 29.88 12.71 19.02
N GLY A 385 30.87 13.61 19.00
CA GLY A 385 32.28 13.22 18.97
C GLY A 385 32.71 12.37 20.18
N LYS A 386 32.14 12.62 21.38
CA LYS A 386 32.34 11.73 22.54
C LYS A 386 31.71 10.35 22.32
N ALA A 387 30.50 10.30 21.76
CA ALA A 387 29.83 9.04 21.42
C ALA A 387 30.65 8.21 20.42
N GLU A 388 31.20 8.84 19.36
CA GLU A 388 32.11 8.18 18.42
C GLU A 388 33.30 7.57 19.13
N LYS A 389 33.92 8.34 20.05
CA LYS A 389 35.09 7.92 20.81
C LYS A 389 34.80 6.72 21.72
N ILE A 390 33.70 6.75 22.47
CA ILE A 390 33.28 5.64 23.35
C ILE A 390 33.10 4.36 22.54
N LEU A 391 32.39 4.44 21.41
CA LEU A 391 32.16 3.28 20.56
C LEU A 391 33.47 2.74 19.98
N LYS A 392 34.33 3.63 19.47
CA LYS A 392 35.64 3.26 18.92
C LYS A 392 36.58 2.61 19.94
N GLU A 393 36.53 3.04 21.20
CA GLU A 393 37.37 2.50 22.28
C GLU A 393 36.84 1.17 22.83
N LYS A 394 35.52 1.03 22.97
CA LYS A 394 34.89 -0.19 23.53
C LYS A 394 34.75 -1.33 22.51
N PHE A 395 34.58 -1.03 21.23
CA PHE A 395 34.30 -2.02 20.19
C PHE A 395 35.40 -2.08 19.12
N PRO A 396 36.33 -3.04 19.20
CA PRO A 396 37.39 -3.22 18.19
C PRO A 396 36.84 -3.60 16.80
N GLU A 397 35.56 -3.94 16.68
CA GLU A 397 34.85 -4.25 15.44
C GLU A 397 34.63 -3.03 14.55
N ILE A 398 34.66 -1.80 15.10
CA ILE A 398 34.35 -0.58 14.35
C ILE A 398 35.60 -0.12 13.57
N LYS A 399 35.57 -0.19 12.23
CA LYS A 399 36.63 0.34 11.36
C LYS A 399 36.65 1.87 11.38
N GLN A 400 35.49 2.49 11.35
CA GLN A 400 35.34 3.95 11.40
C GLN A 400 33.95 4.34 11.88
N ALA A 401 33.87 5.45 12.60
CA ALA A 401 32.63 6.08 13.01
C ALA A 401 32.59 7.49 12.40
N VAL A 402 31.56 7.80 11.61
CA VAL A 402 31.38 9.11 10.99
C VAL A 402 29.99 9.62 11.29
N THR A 403 29.88 10.71 12.06
CA THR A 403 28.58 11.31 12.37
C THR A 403 28.28 12.48 11.46
N ARG A 404 27.15 12.40 10.75
CA ARG A 404 26.58 13.51 10.00
C ARG A 404 25.55 14.20 10.88
N ILE A 405 25.74 15.48 11.16
CA ILE A 405 24.94 16.28 12.09
C ILE A 405 24.21 17.34 11.30
N GLY A 406 22.89 17.49 11.52
CA GLY A 406 22.06 18.44 10.78
C GLY A 406 22.00 18.23 9.27
N SER A 407 21.57 19.25 8.54
CA SER A 407 21.35 19.19 7.10
C SER A 407 22.64 19.41 6.30
N SER A 408 22.78 18.71 5.18
CA SER A 408 23.80 18.99 4.15
C SER A 408 23.45 20.25 3.35
N GLU A 409 24.44 20.79 2.62
CA GLU A 409 24.29 21.96 1.75
C GLU A 409 23.25 21.74 0.64
N ILE A 410 23.22 20.54 0.05
CA ILE A 410 22.09 20.06 -0.74
C ILE A 410 21.12 19.38 0.24
N PRO A 411 19.93 19.95 0.51
CA PRO A 411 19.01 19.43 1.50
C PRO A 411 18.21 18.26 0.93
N THR A 412 18.88 17.14 0.64
CA THR A 412 18.20 15.87 0.32
C THR A 412 17.52 15.27 1.54
N ASP A 413 17.97 15.64 2.74
CA ASP A 413 17.45 15.26 4.04
C ASP A 413 17.47 16.48 4.98
N PRO A 414 16.32 17.10 5.29
CA PRO A 414 16.24 18.27 6.15
C PRO A 414 16.31 17.87 7.64
N MET A 415 17.48 17.38 8.07
CA MET A 415 17.71 16.95 9.44
C MET A 415 17.94 18.14 10.39
N PRO A 416 17.29 18.18 11.58
CA PRO A 416 17.55 19.21 12.60
C PRO A 416 18.98 19.21 13.14
N MET A 417 19.45 20.34 13.66
CA MET A 417 20.84 20.54 14.10
C MET A 417 21.19 19.73 15.36
N GLU A 418 20.20 19.39 16.16
CA GLU A 418 20.27 18.57 17.38
C GLU A 418 20.22 17.06 17.10
N ARG A 419 20.21 16.65 15.83
CA ARG A 419 20.17 15.25 15.40
C ARG A 419 21.34 14.91 14.49
N GLY A 420 21.81 13.67 14.58
CA GLY A 420 22.87 13.15 13.73
C GLY A 420 22.74 11.66 13.44
N ASP A 421 23.18 11.29 12.24
CA ASP A 421 23.32 9.92 11.79
C ASP A 421 24.79 9.52 11.89
N MET A 422 25.13 8.68 12.87
CA MET A 422 26.47 8.10 13.02
C MET A 422 26.57 6.80 12.23
N MET A 423 27.33 6.84 11.16
CA MET A 423 27.61 5.73 10.28
C MET A 423 28.81 4.94 10.82
N LEU A 424 28.58 3.69 11.21
CA LEU A 424 29.59 2.77 11.71
C LEU A 424 29.95 1.76 10.63
N ALA A 425 31.14 1.89 10.04
CA ALA A 425 31.63 0.85 9.15
C ALA A 425 32.24 -0.27 9.99
N MET A 426 31.73 -1.49 9.81
CA MET A 426 32.06 -2.62 10.67
C MET A 426 33.11 -3.53 10.02
N LYS A 427 33.82 -4.28 10.85
CA LYS A 427 34.58 -5.46 10.40
C LYS A 427 33.63 -6.55 9.93
N PRO A 428 34.06 -7.45 9.02
CA PRO A 428 33.29 -8.63 8.67
C PRO A 428 32.88 -9.41 9.93
N LYS A 429 31.65 -9.95 9.94
CA LYS A 429 31.04 -10.64 11.10
C LYS A 429 31.92 -11.76 11.69
N GLY A 430 32.68 -12.46 10.86
CA GLY A 430 33.61 -13.51 11.31
C GLY A 430 34.80 -13.01 12.13
N GLU A 431 35.06 -11.70 12.13
CA GLU A 431 36.12 -11.05 12.93
C GLU A 431 35.57 -10.37 14.19
N TRP A 432 34.28 -10.57 14.52
CA TRP A 432 33.68 -9.97 15.70
C TRP A 432 34.13 -10.72 16.97
N THR A 433 34.48 -9.97 18.00
CA THR A 433 34.96 -10.49 19.30
C THR A 433 34.03 -10.15 20.45
N SER A 434 33.29 -9.05 20.34
CA SER A 434 32.47 -8.48 21.40
C SER A 434 31.03 -9.01 21.42
N ALA A 435 30.52 -9.57 20.32
CA ALA A 435 29.18 -10.15 20.24
C ALA A 435 29.12 -11.27 19.19
N GLU A 436 28.21 -12.23 19.38
CA GLU A 436 28.00 -13.35 18.45
C GLU A 436 27.06 -12.97 17.30
N ASN A 437 26.13 -12.05 17.54
CA ASN A 437 25.12 -11.65 16.57
C ASN A 437 24.89 -10.13 16.56
N ARG A 438 24.19 -9.66 15.52
CA ARG A 438 23.90 -8.23 15.30
C ARG A 438 23.08 -7.63 16.44
N SER A 439 22.04 -8.32 16.91
CA SER A 439 21.15 -7.81 17.96
C SER A 439 21.90 -7.61 19.28
N GLU A 440 22.75 -8.57 19.66
CA GLU A 440 23.61 -8.46 20.84
C GLU A 440 24.64 -7.31 20.70
N MET A 441 25.18 -7.09 19.50
CA MET A 441 26.06 -5.93 19.25
C MET A 441 25.31 -4.61 19.42
N MET A 442 24.07 -4.51 18.91
CA MET A 442 23.22 -3.33 19.07
C MET A 442 22.92 -3.07 20.55
N GLU A 443 22.53 -4.09 21.31
CA GLU A 443 22.25 -3.97 22.75
C GLU A 443 23.47 -3.46 23.53
N LYS A 444 24.65 -4.02 23.27
CA LYS A 444 25.92 -3.58 23.90
C LYS A 444 26.29 -2.15 23.53
N MET A 445 26.06 -1.74 22.28
CA MET A 445 26.31 -0.36 21.84
C MET A 445 25.32 0.63 22.46
N GLU A 446 24.06 0.26 22.59
CA GLU A 446 23.04 1.08 23.25
C GLU A 446 23.37 1.25 24.74
N GLU A 447 23.74 0.17 25.43
CA GLU A 447 24.23 0.20 26.81
C GLU A 447 25.47 1.10 26.96
N ALA A 448 26.45 0.97 26.05
CA ALA A 448 27.65 1.79 26.08
C ALA A 448 27.38 3.29 25.88
N LEU A 449 26.38 3.66 25.08
CA LEU A 449 26.00 5.04 24.82
C LEU A 449 25.09 5.63 25.89
N SER A 450 24.40 4.80 26.68
CA SER A 450 23.56 5.23 27.81
C SER A 450 24.34 5.98 28.90
N GLU A 451 25.68 5.86 28.92
CA GLU A 451 26.58 6.62 29.80
C GLU A 451 26.56 8.14 29.51
N ILE A 452 26.15 8.56 28.32
CA ILE A 452 26.07 9.97 27.95
C ILE A 452 24.70 10.53 28.37
N PRO A 453 24.64 11.48 29.32
CA PRO A 453 23.36 12.04 29.75
C PRO A 453 22.76 12.94 28.66
N GLY A 454 21.44 12.83 28.45
CA GLY A 454 20.68 13.76 27.60
C GLY A 454 20.73 13.47 26.09
N ILE A 455 21.21 12.30 25.67
CA ILE A 455 21.06 11.80 24.30
C ILE A 455 19.99 10.72 24.24
N ASN A 456 19.25 10.67 23.13
CA ASN A 456 18.47 9.50 22.74
C ASN A 456 19.19 8.82 21.59
N VAL A 457 19.32 7.50 21.68
CA VAL A 457 20.09 6.67 20.78
C VAL A 457 19.17 5.63 20.18
N GLU A 458 19.26 5.45 18.87
CA GLU A 458 18.60 4.35 18.17
C GLU A 458 19.58 3.71 17.20
N ILE A 459 19.69 2.39 17.25
CA ILE A 459 20.62 1.65 16.41
C ILE A 459 19.86 0.87 15.34
N SER A 460 20.29 1.01 14.10
CA SER A 460 19.70 0.39 12.91
C SER A 460 20.81 0.10 11.89
N GLN A 461 20.42 -0.11 10.64
CA GLN A 461 21.32 -0.31 9.52
C GLN A 461 21.14 0.82 8.49
N PRO A 462 22.20 1.23 7.76
CA PRO A 462 22.13 2.38 6.85
C PRO A 462 21.04 2.29 5.77
N MET A 463 20.89 1.14 5.09
CA MET A 463 19.87 0.96 4.05
C MET A 463 18.50 0.75 4.67
N GLN A 464 18.37 -0.02 5.73
CA GLN A 464 17.09 -0.23 6.43
C GLN A 464 16.49 1.11 6.87
N MET A 465 17.29 1.96 7.55
CA MET A 465 16.87 3.28 8.01
C MET A 465 16.40 4.15 6.84
N ARG A 466 17.19 4.22 5.75
CA ARG A 466 16.84 5.05 4.58
C ARG A 466 15.67 4.48 3.78
N PHE A 467 15.50 3.17 3.75
CA PHE A 467 14.36 2.51 3.12
C PHE A 467 13.07 2.81 3.87
N ASN A 468 13.06 2.67 5.20
CA ASN A 468 11.94 3.02 6.06
C ASN A 468 11.55 4.51 5.88
N GLU A 469 12.54 5.41 5.92
CA GLU A 469 12.35 6.85 5.79
C GLU A 469 11.75 7.24 4.42
N LEU A 470 12.30 6.72 3.33
CA LEU A 470 11.80 6.99 1.98
C LEU A 470 10.41 6.40 1.73
N MET A 471 10.07 5.29 2.39
CA MET A 471 8.79 4.61 2.19
C MET A 471 7.65 5.23 2.98
N THR A 472 7.91 5.60 4.24
CA THR A 472 6.84 5.95 5.18
C THR A 472 7.03 7.31 5.84
N GLY A 473 8.16 7.98 5.57
CA GLY A 473 8.55 9.22 6.24
C GLY A 473 8.96 9.01 7.70
N ILE A 474 9.18 7.76 8.11
CA ILE A 474 9.54 7.34 9.47
C ILE A 474 10.72 6.37 9.37
N ARG A 475 11.69 6.48 10.27
CA ARG A 475 12.92 5.68 10.24
C ARG A 475 12.78 4.33 10.95
N GLN A 476 11.91 4.28 11.95
CA GLN A 476 11.58 3.10 12.74
C GLN A 476 10.73 2.09 11.96
N ASP A 477 10.77 0.81 12.36
CA ASP A 477 10.02 -0.26 11.71
C ASP A 477 8.49 -0.09 11.82
N VAL A 478 8.01 0.44 12.95
CA VAL A 478 6.60 0.74 13.18
C VAL A 478 6.42 2.16 13.69
N ALA A 479 5.36 2.83 13.26
CA ALA A 479 4.99 4.15 13.76
C ALA A 479 3.52 4.24 14.12
N ILE A 480 3.23 4.77 15.30
CA ILE A 480 1.87 5.10 15.74
C ILE A 480 1.68 6.58 15.44
N LYS A 481 0.94 6.88 14.37
CA LYS A 481 0.68 8.24 13.90
C LYS A 481 -0.58 8.78 14.58
N ILE A 482 -0.48 9.96 15.19
CA ILE A 482 -1.60 10.65 15.84
C ILE A 482 -1.89 11.90 15.03
N TYR A 483 -3.13 12.04 14.57
CA TYR A 483 -3.59 13.21 13.80
C TYR A 483 -4.46 14.11 14.67
N GLY A 484 -4.35 15.42 14.47
CA GLY A 484 -5.14 16.43 15.18
C GLY A 484 -4.64 17.85 14.92
N GLU A 485 -5.40 18.87 15.31
CA GLU A 485 -5.07 20.27 14.98
C GLU A 485 -4.07 20.91 15.96
N ASP A 486 -4.23 20.62 17.26
CA ASP A 486 -3.41 21.20 18.34
C ASP A 486 -2.15 20.35 18.62
N LEU A 487 -0.98 20.97 18.49
CA LEU A 487 0.33 20.33 18.67
C LEU A 487 0.62 19.96 20.13
N ASP A 488 0.09 20.71 21.10
CA ASP A 488 0.32 20.43 22.52
C ASP A 488 -0.47 19.20 22.95
N VAL A 489 -1.71 19.08 22.47
CA VAL A 489 -2.53 17.87 22.65
C VAL A 489 -1.83 16.68 22.01
N LEU A 490 -1.30 16.83 20.79
CA LEU A 490 -0.56 15.76 20.11
C LEU A 490 0.67 15.31 20.92
N ALA A 491 1.47 16.25 21.45
CA ALA A 491 2.65 15.95 22.26
C ALA A 491 2.29 15.18 23.55
N ILE A 492 1.26 15.64 24.28
CA ILE A 492 0.80 14.97 25.52
C ILE A 492 0.29 13.55 25.22
N GLN A 493 -0.44 13.35 24.13
CA GLN A 493 -0.94 12.02 23.77
C GLN A 493 0.19 11.10 23.30
N ALA A 494 1.19 11.62 22.58
CA ALA A 494 2.36 10.86 22.16
C ALA A 494 3.19 10.36 23.36
N GLU A 495 3.41 11.19 24.38
CA GLU A 495 4.11 10.77 25.61
C GLU A 495 3.34 9.71 26.39
N LYS A 496 2.00 9.81 26.43
CA LYS A 496 1.16 8.76 27.03
C LYS A 496 1.27 7.46 26.26
N ILE A 497 1.19 7.51 24.92
CA ILE A 497 1.34 6.33 24.06
C ILE A 497 2.69 5.68 24.28
N ALA A 498 3.79 6.45 24.23
CA ALA A 498 5.13 5.93 24.45
C ALA A 498 5.24 5.16 25.79
N LYS A 499 4.77 5.75 26.90
CA LYS A 499 4.78 5.09 28.22
C LYS A 499 3.93 3.82 28.28
N MET A 500 2.84 3.75 27.51
CA MET A 500 1.97 2.57 27.48
C MET A 500 2.52 1.44 26.61
N ILE A 501 3.31 1.75 25.59
CA ILE A 501 3.90 0.75 24.68
C ILE A 501 5.27 0.27 25.12
N SER A 502 6.03 1.05 25.91
CA SER A 502 7.34 0.62 26.46
C SER A 502 7.34 -0.76 27.14
N PRO A 503 6.34 -1.17 27.94
CA PRO A 503 6.33 -2.49 28.57
C PRO A 503 5.78 -3.62 27.67
N VAL A 504 5.58 -3.37 26.36
CA VAL A 504 5.11 -4.41 25.43
C VAL A 504 6.32 -5.24 24.95
N ASP A 505 6.22 -6.56 25.06
CA ASP A 505 7.27 -7.46 24.59
C ASP A 505 7.52 -7.26 23.09
N GLY A 506 8.79 -6.97 22.77
CA GLY A 506 9.29 -6.75 21.41
C GLY A 506 9.23 -5.29 20.93
N VAL A 507 8.93 -4.33 21.80
CA VAL A 507 9.03 -2.89 21.50
C VAL A 507 10.37 -2.36 22.01
N SER A 508 11.20 -1.83 21.11
CA SER A 508 12.39 -1.06 21.50
C SER A 508 12.02 0.25 22.18
N THR A 509 13.00 0.98 22.76
CA THR A 509 12.76 2.29 23.39
C THR A 509 11.95 3.22 22.46
N PRO A 510 10.70 3.59 22.81
CA PRO A 510 9.86 4.36 21.90
C PRO A 510 10.40 5.76 21.64
N TYR A 511 10.57 6.09 20.37
CA TYR A 511 10.94 7.41 19.91
C TYR A 511 9.70 8.27 19.70
N ILE A 512 9.66 9.46 20.29
CA ILE A 512 8.59 10.45 20.09
C ILE A 512 9.12 11.54 19.18
N GLU A 513 8.44 11.80 18.07
CA GLU A 513 8.70 12.97 17.26
C GLU A 513 8.47 14.25 18.08
N LYS A 514 9.54 14.96 18.44
CA LYS A 514 9.41 16.22 19.19
C LYS A 514 8.96 17.33 18.24
N VAL A 515 7.79 17.89 18.49
CA VAL A 515 7.20 18.98 17.69
C VAL A 515 7.22 20.32 18.42
N SER A 516 7.56 20.36 19.71
CA SER A 516 7.55 21.57 20.56
C SER A 516 8.77 21.63 21.48
N GLY A 517 9.08 22.84 21.94
CA GLY A 517 10.18 23.10 22.87
C GLY A 517 11.42 23.74 22.25
N LEU A 518 11.30 24.34 21.06
CA LEU A 518 12.37 25.16 20.48
C LEU A 518 12.28 26.58 21.04
N PRO A 519 13.24 27.03 21.87
CA PRO A 519 13.27 28.41 22.33
C PRO A 519 13.63 29.34 21.16
N GLN A 520 12.74 30.28 20.84
CA GLN A 520 13.01 31.32 19.83
C GLN A 520 12.93 32.71 20.46
N ILE A 521 13.75 33.64 19.93
CA ILE A 521 13.57 35.06 20.19
C ILE A 521 12.47 35.55 19.26
N GLN A 522 11.28 35.82 19.81
CA GLN A 522 10.15 36.34 19.05
C GLN A 522 10.16 37.87 19.09
N VAL A 523 10.09 38.51 17.93
CA VAL A 523 9.89 39.95 17.78
C VAL A 523 8.47 40.20 17.30
N ALA A 524 7.58 40.57 18.23
CA ALA A 524 6.19 40.88 17.95
C ALA A 524 6.02 42.39 17.73
N TYR A 525 5.94 42.80 16.47
CA TYR A 525 5.81 44.21 16.09
C TYR A 525 4.50 44.84 16.60
N ASN A 526 4.60 46.01 17.22
CA ASN A 526 3.44 46.81 17.62
C ASN A 526 3.04 47.75 16.47
N ARG A 527 1.93 47.42 15.80
CA ARG A 527 1.47 48.16 14.61
C ARG A 527 1.12 49.62 14.91
N ASP A 528 0.56 49.92 16.08
CA ASP A 528 0.18 51.29 16.44
C ASP A 528 1.41 52.18 16.61
N LYS A 529 2.45 51.67 17.30
CA LYS A 529 3.71 52.40 17.48
C LYS A 529 4.47 52.56 16.17
N MET A 530 4.52 51.52 15.32
CA MET A 530 5.14 51.65 13.99
C MET A 530 4.44 52.71 13.13
N ALA A 531 3.11 52.79 13.19
CA ALA A 531 2.34 53.79 12.46
C ALA A 531 2.68 55.22 12.92
N GLN A 532 2.88 55.45 14.22
CA GLN A 532 3.30 56.75 14.76
C GLN A 532 4.68 57.20 14.23
N TYR A 533 5.56 56.24 13.94
CA TYR A 533 6.91 56.49 13.45
C TYR A 533 7.04 56.40 11.91
N GLY A 534 5.95 56.08 11.20
CA GLY A 534 5.95 55.94 9.75
C GLY A 534 6.80 54.76 9.23
N LEU A 535 6.89 53.67 9.98
CA LEU A 535 7.75 52.52 9.68
C LEU A 535 6.98 51.38 8.99
N ASN A 536 7.61 50.76 7.99
CA ASN A 536 7.08 49.56 7.33
C ASN A 536 7.71 48.29 7.89
N ILE A 537 6.93 47.20 7.93
CA ILE A 537 7.41 45.88 8.37
C ILE A 537 8.52 45.35 7.46
N SER A 538 8.46 45.62 6.15
CA SER A 538 9.48 45.22 5.17
C SER A 538 10.86 45.78 5.54
N ASP A 539 10.89 47.05 5.92
CA ASP A 539 12.13 47.78 6.22
C ASP A 539 12.73 47.26 7.53
N LEU A 540 11.89 47.04 8.54
CA LEU A 540 12.29 46.44 9.81
C LEU A 540 12.83 45.02 9.62
N ASN A 541 12.12 44.18 8.86
CA ASN A 541 12.55 42.82 8.57
C ASN A 541 13.88 42.80 7.80
N MET A 542 14.07 43.73 6.84
CA MET A 542 15.32 43.86 6.11
C MET A 542 16.47 44.29 7.02
N ILE A 543 16.24 45.23 7.94
CA ILE A 543 17.23 45.66 8.93
C ILE A 543 17.58 44.52 9.88
N MET A 544 16.59 43.81 10.43
CA MET A 544 16.83 42.65 11.31
C MET A 544 17.57 41.53 10.58
N LYS A 545 17.14 41.17 9.36
CA LYS A 545 17.79 40.15 8.53
C LYS A 545 19.25 40.52 8.26
N THR A 546 19.49 41.77 7.85
CA THR A 546 20.85 42.25 7.59
C THR A 546 21.68 42.28 8.87
N ALA A 547 21.11 42.67 10.00
CA ALA A 547 21.82 42.76 11.27
C ALA A 547 22.25 41.39 11.82
N PHE A 548 21.33 40.42 11.88
CA PHE A 548 21.54 39.14 12.56
C PHE A 548 21.84 37.96 11.62
N ALA A 549 21.01 37.74 10.60
CA ALA A 549 21.23 36.64 9.66
C ALA A 549 22.39 36.95 8.69
N GLY A 550 22.57 38.23 8.38
CA GLY A 550 23.41 38.70 7.30
C GLY A 550 22.66 38.66 5.98
N SER A 551 22.66 39.78 5.25
CA SER A 551 22.05 39.86 3.93
C SER A 551 23.13 39.84 2.86
N VAL A 552 22.96 38.99 1.85
CA VAL A 552 23.84 38.92 0.67
C VAL A 552 23.59 40.16 -0.18
N THR A 553 24.61 41.02 -0.32
CA THR A 553 24.55 42.23 -1.16
C THR A 553 24.98 41.98 -2.60
N GLY A 554 25.67 40.87 -2.85
CA GLY A 554 26.21 40.53 -4.16
C GLY A 554 27.14 39.33 -4.08
N VAL A 555 27.82 39.04 -5.17
CA VAL A 555 28.68 37.87 -5.31
C VAL A 555 30.07 38.30 -5.76
N VAL A 556 31.10 37.80 -5.09
CA VAL A 556 32.50 37.97 -5.47
C VAL A 556 32.94 36.71 -6.21
N PHE A 557 33.59 36.88 -7.35
CA PHE A 557 34.11 35.75 -8.12
C PHE A 557 35.62 35.72 -8.06
N GLU A 558 36.17 34.53 -7.87
CA GLU A 558 37.62 34.26 -7.91
C GLU A 558 37.86 33.17 -8.96
N GLY A 559 38.10 33.60 -10.20
CA GLY A 559 38.06 32.70 -11.36
C GLY A 559 36.67 32.10 -11.54
N GLU A 560 36.57 30.77 -11.40
CA GLU A 560 35.30 30.02 -11.46
C GLU A 560 34.60 29.91 -10.09
N LYS A 561 35.28 30.25 -9.00
CA LYS A 561 34.74 30.15 -7.64
C LYS A 561 33.82 31.33 -7.35
N ARG A 562 32.81 31.07 -6.51
CA ARG A 562 31.78 32.03 -6.14
C ARG A 562 31.71 32.18 -4.62
N PHE A 563 31.75 33.41 -4.12
CA PHE A 563 31.58 33.73 -2.70
C PHE A 563 30.52 34.81 -2.50
N ASP A 564 29.68 34.66 -1.49
CA ASP A 564 28.66 35.67 -1.18
C ASP A 564 29.29 36.85 -0.41
N LEU A 565 29.01 38.06 -0.87
CA LEU A 565 29.33 39.30 -0.15
C LEU A 565 28.19 39.60 0.83
N VAL A 566 28.47 39.51 2.13
CA VAL A 566 27.44 39.61 3.18
C VAL A 566 27.70 40.78 4.10
N VAL A 567 26.65 41.54 4.42
CA VAL A 567 26.66 42.56 5.48
C VAL A 567 25.97 42.03 6.72
N ARG A 568 26.62 42.15 7.87
CA ARG A 568 26.07 41.81 9.19
C ARG A 568 26.67 42.67 10.30
N LEU A 569 25.99 42.75 11.45
CA LEU A 569 26.56 43.41 12.64
C LEU A 569 27.76 42.63 13.18
N ASP A 570 28.56 43.30 14.01
CA ASP A 570 29.64 42.68 14.77
C ASP A 570 29.08 41.62 15.74
N ARG A 571 29.83 40.52 15.96
CA ARG A 571 29.40 39.37 16.76
C ARG A 571 28.93 39.77 18.17
N ASN A 572 29.61 40.72 18.83
CA ASN A 572 29.27 41.12 20.20
C ASN A 572 27.86 41.74 20.33
N LEU A 573 27.35 42.33 19.25
CA LEU A 573 26.03 42.98 19.21
C LEU A 573 24.88 42.01 18.92
N ARG A 574 25.16 40.72 18.70
CA ARG A 574 24.19 39.74 18.20
C ARG A 574 24.17 38.40 18.95
N GLU A 575 24.98 38.25 19.99
CA GLU A 575 24.99 37.05 20.83
C GLU A 575 23.84 37.01 21.84
N ASN A 576 23.37 38.18 22.29
CA ASN A 576 22.38 38.30 23.36
C ASN A 576 21.09 38.96 22.88
N ILE A 577 19.98 38.64 23.55
CA ILE A 577 18.67 39.26 23.30
C ILE A 577 18.68 40.78 23.43
N SER A 578 19.50 41.33 24.35
CA SER A 578 19.69 42.77 24.50
C SER A 578 20.24 43.44 23.24
N GLY A 579 20.96 42.71 22.38
CA GLY A 579 21.38 43.20 21.07
C GLY A 579 20.21 43.39 20.11
N VAL A 580 19.18 42.53 20.20
CA VAL A 580 17.92 42.66 19.45
C VAL A 580 17.09 43.82 19.98
N GLU A 581 16.96 43.95 21.30
CA GLU A 581 16.19 45.02 21.96
C GLU A 581 16.72 46.43 21.66
N ASN A 582 18.04 46.57 21.66
CA ASN A 582 18.74 47.83 21.46
C ASN A 582 19.09 48.11 19.99
N LEU A 583 18.61 47.29 19.06
CA LEU A 583 18.82 47.52 17.63
C LEU A 583 18.22 48.88 17.23
N LEU A 584 19.06 49.80 16.78
CA LEU A 584 18.66 51.16 16.42
C LEU A 584 18.06 51.20 15.01
N ILE A 585 16.79 51.54 14.92
CA ILE A 585 16.05 51.71 13.67
C ILE A 585 16.06 53.19 13.26
N PRO A 586 16.50 53.52 12.02
CA PRO A 586 16.44 54.87 11.51
C PRO A 586 15.00 55.27 11.18
N LEU A 587 14.59 56.45 11.64
CA LEU A 587 13.31 57.06 11.30
C LEU A 587 13.43 57.91 10.02
N PRO A 588 12.33 58.10 9.27
CA PRO A 588 12.30 59.04 8.14
C PRO A 588 12.68 60.48 8.55
N SER A 589 12.47 60.84 9.81
CA SER A 589 12.85 62.15 10.38
C SER A 589 14.35 62.33 10.64
N GLY A 590 15.17 61.28 10.45
CA GLY A 590 16.62 61.29 10.71
C GLY A 590 17.02 60.90 12.14
N ASN A 591 16.06 60.81 13.07
CA ASN A 591 16.27 60.28 14.41
C ASN A 591 16.35 58.74 14.41
N LYS A 592 16.79 58.13 15.52
CA LYS A 592 16.83 56.66 15.68
C LYS A 592 16.02 56.23 16.89
N VAL A 593 15.35 55.09 16.80
CA VAL A 593 14.60 54.48 17.92
C VAL A 593 15.05 53.04 18.12
N PRO A 594 15.19 52.55 19.37
CA PRO A 594 15.48 51.15 19.62
C PRO A 594 14.28 50.26 19.27
N LEU A 595 14.53 49.04 18.80
CA LEU A 595 13.50 48.10 18.38
C LEU A 595 12.50 47.76 19.50
N SER A 596 12.96 47.70 20.76
CA SER A 596 12.11 47.50 21.95
C SER A 596 11.02 48.56 22.13
N GLN A 597 11.19 49.77 21.58
CA GLN A 597 10.12 50.77 21.64
C GLN A 597 8.96 50.45 20.70
N ILE A 598 9.18 49.72 19.61
CA ILE A 598 8.21 49.44 18.55
C ILE A 598 7.83 47.95 18.40
N ALA A 599 8.44 47.05 19.18
CA ALA A 599 8.14 45.63 19.21
C ALA A 599 8.28 45.05 20.62
N ASP A 600 7.48 44.03 20.92
CA ASP A 600 7.66 43.17 22.11
C ASP A 600 8.65 42.05 21.76
N ILE A 601 9.69 41.88 22.58
CA ILE A 601 10.82 41.00 22.29
C ILE A 601 11.02 40.09 23.50
N GLY A 602 11.00 38.78 23.28
CA GLY A 602 11.17 37.82 24.36
C GLY A 602 11.41 36.40 23.88
N PHE A 603 11.85 35.55 24.80
CA PHE A 603 11.92 34.11 24.56
C PHE A 603 10.52 33.52 24.59
N LYS A 604 10.19 32.75 23.55
CA LYS A 604 8.94 32.00 23.45
C LYS A 604 9.25 30.61 22.94
N ASP A 605 8.60 29.61 23.51
CA ASP A 605 8.66 28.26 22.97
C ASP A 605 7.86 28.22 21.67
N ALA A 606 8.47 27.66 20.64
CA ALA A 606 7.85 27.46 19.35
C ALA A 606 7.90 26.00 18.93
N PRO A 607 7.03 25.61 17.99
CA PRO A 607 7.17 24.32 17.33
C PRO A 607 8.50 24.25 16.57
N ALA A 608 9.35 23.26 16.86
CA ALA A 608 10.56 23.03 16.07
C ALA A 608 10.24 22.55 14.65
N GLN A 609 9.18 21.75 14.53
CA GLN A 609 8.75 21.15 13.28
C GLN A 609 7.24 20.96 13.29
N VAL A 610 6.60 21.21 12.13
CA VAL A 610 5.18 20.91 11.92
C VAL A 610 5.06 19.87 10.82
N SER A 611 4.96 18.61 11.23
CA SER A 611 4.78 17.50 10.30
C SER A 611 3.33 17.38 9.84
N ARG A 612 3.13 17.23 8.52
CA ARG A 612 1.82 17.07 7.91
C ARG A 612 1.79 15.89 6.96
N GLU A 613 0.68 15.17 6.95
CA GLU A 613 0.39 14.09 6.00
C GLU A 613 -1.05 14.25 5.54
N ASP A 614 -1.26 14.22 4.22
CA ASP A 614 -2.54 14.53 3.56
C ASP A 614 -3.19 15.86 4.04
N GLY A 615 -2.36 16.87 4.28
CA GLY A 615 -2.79 18.21 4.73
C GLY A 615 -3.12 18.33 6.22
N LYS A 616 -3.11 17.22 6.98
CA LYS A 616 -3.37 17.22 8.42
C LYS A 616 -2.10 17.21 9.23
N ARG A 617 -2.07 17.93 10.35
CA ARG A 617 -0.95 17.89 11.30
C ARG A 617 -0.93 16.51 11.97
N ARG A 618 0.29 16.00 12.16
CA ARG A 618 0.51 14.71 12.83
C ARG A 618 1.78 14.74 13.68
N ILE A 619 1.78 13.90 14.69
CA ILE A 619 2.96 13.47 15.44
C ILE A 619 3.02 11.94 15.35
N TYR A 620 4.21 11.34 15.39
CA TYR A 620 4.30 9.88 15.52
C TYR A 620 5.11 9.45 16.75
N VAL A 621 4.77 8.27 17.25
CA VAL A 621 5.59 7.49 18.18
C VAL A 621 6.13 6.29 17.41
N GLY A 622 7.42 6.28 17.14
CA GLY A 622 8.13 5.23 16.41
C GLY A 622 8.80 4.25 17.35
N PHE A 623 8.92 2.99 16.94
CA PHE A 623 9.71 1.98 17.64
C PHE A 623 10.13 0.86 16.66
N ASN A 624 11.24 0.20 16.96
CA ASN A 624 11.69 -0.99 16.24
C ASN A 624 11.16 -2.24 16.94
N VAL A 625 10.99 -3.31 16.17
CA VAL A 625 10.46 -4.58 16.68
C VAL A 625 11.61 -5.57 16.84
N GLU A 626 11.82 -6.04 18.06
CA GLU A 626 12.95 -6.92 18.40
C GLU A 626 12.47 -8.21 19.06
N GLY A 627 13.08 -9.35 18.71
CA GLY A 627 12.76 -10.65 19.31
C GLY A 627 11.33 -11.16 19.06
N ARG A 628 10.53 -10.46 18.25
CA ARG A 628 9.11 -10.75 17.96
C ARG A 628 8.71 -10.30 16.56
N ASP A 629 7.56 -10.73 16.06
CA ASP A 629 7.03 -10.29 14.76
C ASP A 629 6.24 -8.97 14.83
N VAL A 630 6.24 -8.24 13.73
CA VAL A 630 5.61 -6.92 13.61
C VAL A 630 4.09 -6.99 13.82
N GLU A 631 3.41 -7.97 13.24
CA GLU A 631 1.95 -8.06 13.29
C GLU A 631 1.41 -8.32 14.70
N THR A 632 1.99 -9.28 15.42
CA THR A 632 1.57 -9.63 16.77
C THR A 632 1.82 -8.47 17.73
N THR A 633 2.99 -7.83 17.63
CA THR A 633 3.36 -6.66 18.45
C THR A 633 2.37 -5.52 18.24
N VAL A 634 2.04 -5.19 16.99
CA VAL A 634 1.08 -4.11 16.69
C VAL A 634 -0.35 -4.46 17.10
N LYS A 635 -0.79 -5.72 16.96
CA LYS A 635 -2.12 -6.14 17.44
C LYS A 635 -2.26 -6.03 18.96
N GLU A 636 -1.22 -6.36 19.71
CA GLU A 636 -1.20 -6.19 21.16
C GLU A 636 -1.27 -4.70 21.54
N ILE A 637 -0.47 -3.86 20.87
CA ILE A 637 -0.51 -2.40 21.04
C ILE A 637 -1.90 -1.85 20.71
N GLN A 638 -2.51 -2.26 19.59
CA GLN A 638 -3.87 -1.86 19.21
C GLN A 638 -4.89 -2.19 20.30
N SER A 639 -4.79 -3.38 20.90
CA SER A 639 -5.67 -3.78 22.02
C SER A 639 -5.47 -2.91 23.26
N LYS A 640 -4.20 -2.65 23.64
CA LYS A 640 -3.83 -1.78 24.77
C LYS A 640 -4.27 -0.33 24.56
N LEU A 641 -4.04 0.24 23.38
CA LEU A 641 -4.39 1.64 23.09
C LEU A 641 -5.90 1.86 22.96
N ASN A 642 -6.64 0.93 22.32
CA ASN A 642 -8.09 1.03 22.17
C ASN A 642 -8.84 0.95 23.52
N SER A 643 -8.27 0.28 24.52
CA SER A 643 -8.84 0.18 25.87
C SER A 643 -8.36 1.30 26.80
N GLY A 644 -7.12 1.79 26.63
CA GLY A 644 -6.47 2.73 27.55
C GLY A 644 -6.55 4.21 27.18
N ILE A 645 -6.79 4.58 25.92
CA ILE A 645 -6.73 5.99 25.46
C ILE A 645 -8.10 6.52 25.04
N LYS A 646 -8.45 7.69 25.57
CA LYS A 646 -9.56 8.52 25.09
C LYS A 646 -9.01 9.74 24.36
N LEU A 647 -9.15 9.77 23.04
CA LEU A 647 -8.74 10.90 22.21
C LEU A 647 -9.86 11.97 22.15
N PRO A 648 -9.53 13.27 22.09
CA PRO A 648 -10.50 14.33 21.84
C PRO A 648 -11.16 14.20 20.45
N SER A 649 -12.32 14.84 20.27
CA SER A 649 -13.00 14.88 18.97
C SER A 649 -12.10 15.46 17.87
N GLY A 650 -12.07 14.79 16.71
CA GLY A 650 -11.20 15.17 15.58
C GLY A 650 -9.80 14.58 15.61
N TYR A 651 -9.43 13.86 16.68
CA TYR A 651 -8.15 13.16 16.80
C TYR A 651 -8.32 11.67 16.52
N TYR A 652 -7.35 11.08 15.82
CA TYR A 652 -7.35 9.64 15.54
C TYR A 652 -5.93 9.11 15.39
N ILE A 653 -5.78 7.80 15.62
CA ILE A 653 -4.52 7.07 15.49
C ILE A 653 -4.54 6.21 14.24
N THR A 654 -3.43 6.18 13.51
CA THR A 654 -3.15 5.16 12.49
C THR A 654 -1.79 4.52 12.74
N TYR A 655 -1.54 3.38 12.10
CA TYR A 655 -0.29 2.63 12.23
C TYR A 655 0.41 2.63 10.88
N GLY A 656 1.63 3.17 10.85
CA GLY A 656 2.51 3.25 9.69
C GLY A 656 3.74 2.33 9.82
N GLY A 657 4.72 2.55 8.96
CA GLY A 657 5.93 1.72 8.90
C GLY A 657 5.73 0.42 8.11
N GLN A 658 6.51 -0.60 8.43
CA GLN A 658 6.46 -1.92 7.80
C GLN A 658 5.09 -2.59 7.97
N PHE A 659 4.38 -2.33 9.08
CA PHE A 659 3.06 -2.88 9.34
C PHE A 659 2.01 -2.47 8.28
N GLN A 660 2.05 -1.20 7.83
CA GLN A 660 1.16 -0.73 6.77
C GLN A 660 1.40 -1.47 5.45
N ASN A 661 2.68 -1.69 5.12
CA ASN A 661 3.08 -2.43 3.92
C ASN A 661 2.70 -3.92 4.02
N LEU A 662 2.86 -4.51 5.20
CA LEU A 662 2.39 -5.87 5.49
C LEU A 662 0.88 -6.01 5.27
N GLN A 663 0.07 -5.08 5.80
CA GLN A 663 -1.39 -5.11 5.60
C GLN A 663 -1.77 -4.99 4.12
N ALA A 664 -1.16 -4.05 3.40
CA ALA A 664 -1.41 -3.85 1.97
C ALA A 664 -1.04 -5.11 1.15
N ALA A 665 0.11 -5.72 1.44
CA ALA A 665 0.58 -6.91 0.76
C ALA A 665 -0.25 -8.15 1.13
N LYS A 666 -0.67 -8.33 2.40
CA LYS A 666 -1.63 -9.37 2.80
C LYS A 666 -2.96 -9.24 2.07
N GLY A 667 -3.49 -8.02 1.95
CA GLY A 667 -4.73 -7.76 1.21
C GLY A 667 -4.63 -8.15 -0.27
N ARG A 668 -3.47 -7.92 -0.90
CA ARG A 668 -3.21 -8.32 -2.29
C ARG A 668 -3.01 -9.83 -2.43
N LEU A 669 -2.26 -10.47 -1.52
CA LEU A 669 -2.07 -11.92 -1.50
C LEU A 669 -3.38 -12.68 -1.26
N ALA A 670 -4.30 -12.12 -0.45
CA ALA A 670 -5.64 -12.66 -0.25
C ALA A 670 -6.45 -12.75 -1.56
N ILE A 671 -6.09 -11.98 -2.59
CA ILE A 671 -6.66 -12.06 -3.94
C ILE A 671 -5.79 -12.92 -4.86
N ALA A 672 -4.47 -12.74 -4.83
CA ALA A 672 -3.53 -13.41 -5.72
C ALA A 672 -3.47 -14.94 -5.50
N VAL A 673 -3.52 -15.41 -4.25
CA VAL A 673 -3.49 -16.85 -3.92
C VAL A 673 -4.74 -17.57 -4.43
N PRO A 674 -5.98 -17.12 -4.16
CA PRO A 674 -7.17 -17.71 -4.77
C PRO A 674 -7.17 -17.65 -6.30
N ALA A 675 -6.67 -16.56 -6.91
CA ALA A 675 -6.54 -16.47 -8.36
C ALA A 675 -5.58 -17.53 -8.92
N ALA A 676 -4.43 -17.76 -8.27
CA ALA A 676 -3.50 -18.83 -8.65
C ALA A 676 -4.15 -20.21 -8.55
N LEU A 677 -4.85 -20.50 -7.44
CA LEU A 677 -5.58 -21.75 -7.26
C LEU A 677 -6.68 -21.95 -8.31
N LEU A 678 -7.41 -20.89 -8.67
CA LEU A 678 -8.41 -20.92 -9.74
C LEU A 678 -7.76 -21.22 -11.09
N PHE A 679 -6.63 -20.59 -11.42
CA PHE A 679 -5.91 -20.87 -12.66
C PHE A 679 -5.39 -22.31 -12.72
N ILE A 680 -4.87 -22.85 -11.62
CA ILE A 680 -4.50 -24.26 -11.50
C ILE A 680 -5.72 -25.15 -11.79
N LEU A 681 -6.86 -24.90 -11.16
CA LEU A 681 -8.07 -25.71 -11.33
C LEU A 681 -8.57 -25.68 -12.78
N VAL A 682 -8.58 -24.51 -13.42
CA VAL A 682 -8.97 -24.35 -14.83
C VAL A 682 -8.03 -25.11 -15.75
N LEU A 683 -6.71 -25.02 -15.54
CA LEU A 683 -5.72 -25.74 -16.34
C LEU A 683 -5.85 -27.25 -16.17
N LEU A 684 -6.03 -27.74 -14.94
CA LEU A 684 -6.28 -29.16 -14.68
C LEU A 684 -7.52 -29.66 -15.41
N TYR A 685 -8.59 -28.87 -15.43
CA TYR A 685 -9.80 -29.19 -16.20
C TYR A 685 -9.53 -29.25 -17.71
N VAL A 686 -8.76 -28.30 -18.25
CA VAL A 686 -8.38 -28.31 -19.67
C VAL A 686 -7.54 -29.54 -20.02
N THR A 687 -6.62 -29.95 -19.13
CA THR A 687 -5.74 -31.10 -19.34
C THR A 687 -6.49 -32.44 -19.30
N PHE A 688 -7.30 -32.69 -18.27
CA PHE A 688 -7.96 -33.99 -18.07
C PHE A 688 -9.36 -34.07 -18.67
N ARG A 689 -9.98 -32.93 -19.02
CA ARG A 689 -11.38 -32.83 -19.47
C ARG A 689 -12.37 -33.52 -18.53
N SER A 690 -12.00 -33.64 -17.26
CA SER A 690 -12.74 -34.39 -16.23
C SER A 690 -12.69 -33.62 -14.93
N VAL A 691 -13.85 -33.14 -14.47
CA VAL A 691 -13.98 -32.41 -13.20
C VAL A 691 -13.53 -33.28 -12.02
N LYS A 692 -13.82 -34.60 -12.08
CA LYS A 692 -13.46 -35.55 -11.03
C LYS A 692 -11.95 -35.68 -10.85
N GLU A 693 -11.22 -35.89 -11.94
CA GLU A 693 -9.76 -36.02 -11.91
C GLU A 693 -9.08 -34.70 -11.57
N SER A 694 -9.64 -33.58 -12.06
CA SER A 694 -9.15 -32.23 -11.75
C SER A 694 -9.25 -31.92 -10.25
N LEU A 695 -10.42 -32.18 -9.62
CA LEU A 695 -10.61 -31.97 -8.19
C LEU A 695 -9.75 -32.92 -7.34
N LEU A 696 -9.54 -34.15 -7.81
CA LEU A 696 -8.71 -35.13 -7.12
C LEU A 696 -7.26 -34.66 -7.05
N ILE A 697 -6.70 -34.19 -8.16
CA ILE A 697 -5.34 -33.61 -8.20
C ILE A 697 -5.29 -32.30 -7.39
N PHE A 698 -6.30 -31.44 -7.56
CA PHE A 698 -6.37 -30.16 -6.85
C PHE A 698 -6.40 -30.32 -5.33
N THR A 699 -6.95 -31.43 -4.80
CA THR A 699 -6.97 -31.70 -3.35
C THR A 699 -5.56 -31.80 -2.76
N ALA A 700 -4.57 -32.24 -3.54
CA ALA A 700 -3.18 -32.30 -3.08
C ALA A 700 -2.56 -30.90 -2.87
N VAL A 701 -3.10 -29.85 -3.51
CA VAL A 701 -2.51 -28.51 -3.52
C VAL A 701 -2.66 -27.79 -2.16
N PRO A 702 -3.87 -27.62 -1.58
CA PRO A 702 -3.99 -27.05 -0.24
C PRO A 702 -3.37 -27.94 0.84
N LEU A 703 -3.46 -29.26 0.68
CA LEU A 703 -2.88 -30.20 1.64
C LEU A 703 -1.35 -30.12 1.69
N ALA A 704 -0.68 -29.77 0.58
CA ALA A 704 0.76 -29.53 0.56
C ALA A 704 1.18 -28.34 1.44
N SER A 705 0.30 -27.34 1.67
CA SER A 705 0.60 -26.21 2.56
C SER A 705 0.88 -26.64 3.99
N MET A 706 0.35 -27.78 4.45
CA MET A 706 0.59 -28.28 5.82
C MET A 706 2.08 -28.40 6.11
N GLY A 707 2.85 -28.94 5.16
CA GLY A 707 4.29 -29.11 5.33
C GLY A 707 5.05 -27.79 5.34
N GLY A 708 4.62 -26.82 4.52
CA GLY A 708 5.20 -25.48 4.51
C GLY A 708 4.94 -24.74 5.83
N ILE A 709 3.71 -24.83 6.36
CA ILE A 709 3.34 -24.25 7.66
C ILE A 709 4.14 -24.91 8.80
N ALA A 710 4.19 -26.24 8.82
CA ALA A 710 4.97 -26.97 9.83
C ALA A 710 6.47 -26.61 9.75
N ALA A 711 7.03 -26.47 8.55
CA ALA A 711 8.43 -26.11 8.38
C ALA A 711 8.75 -24.71 8.91
N LEU A 712 7.89 -23.71 8.67
CA LEU A 712 8.04 -22.37 9.24
C LEU A 712 8.02 -22.38 10.77
N ILE A 713 7.10 -23.15 11.38
CA ILE A 713 7.01 -23.28 12.84
C ILE A 713 8.27 -23.94 13.41
N ILE A 714 8.75 -25.01 12.80
CA ILE A 714 9.95 -25.75 13.25
C ILE A 714 11.20 -24.88 13.14
N THR A 715 11.30 -24.03 12.11
CA THR A 715 12.44 -23.13 11.92
C THR A 715 12.31 -21.81 12.69
N GLY A 716 11.17 -21.57 13.36
CA GLY A 716 10.91 -20.34 14.09
C GLY A 716 10.73 -19.11 13.19
N LEU A 717 10.35 -19.29 11.92
CA LEU A 717 10.17 -18.20 10.97
C LEU A 717 8.70 -17.73 10.95
N PRO A 718 8.42 -16.41 11.07
CA PRO A 718 7.08 -15.88 10.93
C PRO A 718 6.59 -15.93 9.47
N PHE A 719 5.31 -15.63 9.26
CA PHE A 719 4.79 -15.45 7.91
C PHE A 719 5.35 -14.16 7.28
N SER A 720 6.09 -14.27 6.18
CA SER A 720 6.55 -13.13 5.39
C SER A 720 6.00 -13.15 3.97
N ILE A 721 6.12 -12.04 3.22
CA ILE A 721 5.75 -12.04 1.80
C ILE A 721 6.60 -13.04 1.00
N SER A 722 7.88 -13.21 1.36
CA SER A 722 8.75 -14.27 0.80
C SER A 722 8.20 -15.68 1.03
N ALA A 723 7.69 -15.97 2.23
CA ALA A 723 7.03 -17.23 2.53
C ALA A 723 5.73 -17.41 1.72
N GLY A 724 4.94 -16.34 1.56
CA GLY A 724 3.75 -16.32 0.70
C GLY A 724 4.05 -16.67 -0.75
N VAL A 725 5.13 -16.13 -1.32
CA VAL A 725 5.63 -16.51 -2.66
C VAL A 725 6.07 -17.98 -2.68
N GLY A 726 6.71 -18.48 -1.62
CA GLY A 726 7.05 -19.89 -1.47
C GLY A 726 5.83 -20.82 -1.52
N PHE A 727 4.71 -20.46 -0.89
CA PHE A 727 3.46 -21.23 -0.98
C PHE A 727 2.89 -21.23 -2.40
N ILE A 728 2.93 -20.09 -3.09
CA ILE A 728 2.50 -19.99 -4.48
C ILE A 728 3.36 -20.90 -5.36
N ALA A 729 4.69 -20.84 -5.23
CA ALA A 729 5.60 -21.73 -5.93
C ALA A 729 5.26 -23.21 -5.67
N LEU A 730 5.13 -23.59 -4.39
CA LEU A 730 4.76 -24.94 -3.96
C LEU A 730 3.48 -25.45 -4.63
N PHE A 731 2.46 -24.60 -4.78
CA PHE A 731 1.20 -25.00 -5.43
C PHE A 731 1.40 -25.46 -6.88
N GLY A 732 2.27 -24.78 -7.63
CA GLY A 732 2.59 -25.20 -9.00
C GLY A 732 3.26 -26.57 -9.05
N VAL A 733 4.25 -26.81 -8.18
CA VAL A 733 5.01 -28.07 -8.14
C VAL A 733 4.17 -29.25 -7.66
N ALA A 734 3.35 -29.03 -6.63
CA ALA A 734 2.51 -30.08 -6.05
C ALA A 734 1.53 -30.66 -7.08
N VAL A 735 1.08 -29.84 -8.03
CA VAL A 735 0.18 -30.27 -9.11
C VAL A 735 0.88 -31.23 -10.07
N LEU A 736 2.12 -30.95 -10.47
CA LEU A 736 2.85 -31.72 -11.48
C LEU A 736 2.96 -33.20 -11.10
N ASN A 737 3.33 -33.50 -9.85
CA ASN A 737 3.42 -34.87 -9.35
C ASN A 737 2.07 -35.61 -9.43
N GLY A 738 0.97 -34.92 -9.14
CA GLY A 738 -0.39 -35.47 -9.27
C GLY A 738 -0.81 -35.73 -10.72
N ILE A 739 -0.49 -34.81 -11.64
CA ILE A 739 -0.80 -34.95 -13.08
C ILE A 739 -0.13 -36.19 -13.66
N VAL A 740 1.15 -36.40 -13.36
CA VAL A 740 1.92 -37.53 -13.91
C VAL A 740 1.38 -38.87 -13.40
N LEU A 741 0.99 -38.95 -12.12
CA LEU A 741 0.46 -40.18 -11.54
C LEU A 741 -0.94 -40.52 -12.09
N ILE A 742 -1.86 -39.55 -12.13
CA ILE A 742 -3.22 -39.77 -12.66
C ILE A 742 -3.20 -40.00 -14.17
N GLY A 743 -2.35 -39.29 -14.91
CA GLY A 743 -2.14 -39.53 -16.34
C GLY A 743 -1.76 -40.98 -16.62
N TYR A 744 -0.90 -41.57 -15.78
CA TYR A 744 -0.53 -42.98 -15.92
C TYR A 744 -1.65 -43.95 -15.52
N PHE A 745 -2.46 -43.63 -14.51
CA PHE A 745 -3.66 -44.42 -14.23
C PHE A 745 -4.63 -44.43 -15.42
N ASN A 746 -4.79 -43.29 -16.10
CA ASN A 746 -5.62 -43.21 -17.30
C ASN A 746 -5.02 -44.02 -18.46
N GLN A 747 -3.70 -44.00 -18.63
CA GLN A 747 -3.03 -44.86 -19.60
C GLN A 747 -3.26 -46.35 -19.31
N LEU A 748 -3.08 -46.81 -18.07
CA LEU A 748 -3.34 -48.22 -17.69
C LEU A 748 -4.81 -48.62 -17.90
N LYS A 749 -5.74 -47.66 -17.76
CA LYS A 749 -7.16 -47.87 -18.09
C LYS A 749 -7.36 -48.08 -19.60
N GLU A 750 -6.69 -47.29 -20.44
CA GLU A 750 -6.74 -47.44 -21.90
C GLU A 750 -6.06 -48.75 -22.37
N GLU A 751 -5.02 -49.21 -21.66
CA GLU A 751 -4.31 -50.47 -21.90
C GLU A 751 -5.09 -51.72 -21.41
N GLY A 752 -6.32 -51.57 -20.89
CA GLY A 752 -7.22 -52.68 -20.55
C GLY A 752 -7.14 -53.19 -19.10
N VAL A 753 -6.47 -52.49 -18.18
CA VAL A 753 -6.45 -52.84 -16.74
C VAL A 753 -7.72 -52.32 -16.07
N ASP A 754 -8.80 -53.11 -16.12
CA ASP A 754 -10.13 -52.71 -15.62
C ASP A 754 -10.26 -52.73 -14.07
N ASP A 755 -9.46 -53.55 -13.37
CA ASP A 755 -9.44 -53.54 -11.90
C ASP A 755 -8.74 -52.29 -11.38
N ILE A 756 -9.50 -51.43 -10.70
CA ILE A 756 -9.05 -50.15 -10.13
C ILE A 756 -7.99 -50.39 -9.05
N TYR A 757 -8.10 -51.48 -8.27
CA TYR A 757 -7.13 -51.79 -7.21
C TYR A 757 -5.79 -52.20 -7.82
N GLN A 758 -5.82 -53.10 -8.80
CA GLN A 758 -4.62 -53.51 -9.55
C GLN A 758 -3.98 -52.33 -10.30
N ARG A 759 -4.78 -51.45 -10.92
CA ARG A 759 -4.31 -50.24 -11.60
C ARG A 759 -3.56 -49.29 -10.66
N VAL A 760 -4.06 -49.08 -9.46
CA VAL A 760 -3.38 -48.25 -8.45
C VAL A 760 -2.09 -48.88 -7.98
N LEU A 761 -2.07 -50.19 -7.76
CA LEU A 761 -0.91 -50.93 -7.27
C LEU A 761 0.23 -50.95 -8.30
N GLU A 762 -0.10 -51.23 -9.56
CA GLU A 762 0.89 -51.22 -10.65
C GLU A 762 1.29 -49.79 -11.03
N GLY A 763 0.32 -48.87 -11.08
CA GLY A 763 0.55 -47.48 -11.43
C GLY A 763 1.50 -46.77 -10.46
N THR A 764 1.27 -46.93 -9.16
CA THR A 764 2.15 -46.33 -8.13
C THR A 764 3.50 -47.03 -8.05
N LYS A 765 3.56 -48.34 -8.31
CA LYS A 765 4.81 -49.11 -8.35
C LYS A 765 5.77 -48.57 -9.42
N THR A 766 5.26 -48.33 -10.62
CA THR A 766 6.06 -47.84 -11.76
C THR A 766 6.39 -46.36 -11.60
N ARG A 767 5.51 -45.57 -10.98
CA ARG A 767 5.71 -44.12 -10.79
C ARG A 767 6.49 -43.72 -9.54
N LEU A 768 6.76 -44.65 -8.62
CA LEU A 768 7.52 -44.37 -7.40
C LEU A 768 8.91 -43.76 -7.70
N ARG A 769 9.66 -44.33 -8.63
CA ARG A 769 11.01 -43.85 -8.98
C ARG A 769 10.97 -42.42 -9.56
N PRO A 770 10.17 -42.12 -10.59
CA PRO A 770 10.06 -40.75 -11.10
C PRO A 770 9.62 -39.74 -10.02
N VAL A 771 8.58 -40.04 -9.24
CA VAL A 771 8.04 -39.10 -8.23
C VAL A 771 9.03 -38.83 -7.10
N LEU A 772 9.75 -39.85 -6.62
CA LEU A 772 10.80 -39.66 -5.61
C LEU A 772 11.98 -38.87 -6.16
N MET A 773 12.33 -39.08 -7.43
CA MET A 773 13.43 -38.37 -8.08
C MET A 773 13.13 -36.88 -8.21
N THR A 774 11.97 -36.52 -8.76
CA THR A 774 11.56 -35.12 -8.95
C THR A 774 11.42 -34.40 -7.61
N ALA A 775 10.79 -35.06 -6.62
CA ALA A 775 10.65 -34.51 -5.27
C ALA A 775 11.99 -34.32 -4.55
N SER A 776 12.92 -35.26 -4.66
CA SER A 776 14.24 -35.16 -4.03
C SER A 776 15.07 -34.07 -4.67
N VAL A 777 15.06 -33.98 -5.99
CA VAL A 777 15.79 -32.97 -6.77
C VAL A 777 15.28 -31.56 -6.43
N ALA A 778 13.96 -31.34 -6.41
CA ALA A 778 13.38 -30.05 -6.03
C ALA A 778 13.62 -29.70 -4.54
N SER A 779 13.43 -30.65 -3.62
CA SER A 779 13.61 -30.38 -2.18
C SER A 779 15.09 -30.14 -1.82
N LEU A 780 16.01 -30.93 -2.38
CA LEU A 780 17.44 -30.80 -2.09
C LEU A 780 18.08 -29.65 -2.86
N GLY A 781 17.53 -29.24 -4.00
CA GLY A 781 17.97 -28.04 -4.75
C GLY A 781 17.81 -26.74 -3.94
N PHE A 782 16.72 -26.63 -3.16
CA PHE A 782 16.49 -25.52 -2.24
C PHE A 782 17.25 -25.61 -0.91
N LEU A 783 17.85 -26.75 -0.58
CA LEU A 783 18.44 -26.99 0.74
C LEU A 783 19.56 -26.00 1.12
N PRO A 784 20.51 -25.64 0.22
CA PRO A 784 21.52 -24.63 0.54
C PRO A 784 20.91 -23.28 0.90
N MET A 785 19.84 -22.87 0.20
CA MET A 785 19.15 -21.60 0.45
C MET A 785 18.40 -21.59 1.79
N ALA A 786 17.85 -22.73 2.21
CA ALA A 786 17.15 -22.83 3.50
C ALA A 786 18.10 -22.85 4.71
N LEU A 787 19.35 -23.26 4.52
CA LEU A 787 20.37 -23.35 5.57
C LEU A 787 21.34 -22.15 5.58
N SER A 788 21.39 -21.38 4.50
CA SER A 788 22.31 -20.25 4.37
C SER A 788 22.04 -19.18 5.43
N THR A 789 23.11 -18.72 6.08
CA THR A 789 23.12 -17.66 7.10
C THR A 789 23.95 -16.45 6.67
N SER A 790 24.34 -16.37 5.39
CA SER A 790 25.13 -15.26 4.87
C SER A 790 24.23 -14.11 4.39
N ALA A 791 24.83 -12.92 4.23
CA ALA A 791 24.10 -11.71 3.84
C ALA A 791 23.28 -11.92 2.57
N GLY A 792 21.98 -11.64 2.65
CA GLY A 792 21.01 -11.82 1.56
C GLY A 792 20.22 -13.12 1.60
N ALA A 793 20.64 -14.09 2.42
CA ALA A 793 19.92 -15.35 2.58
C ALA A 793 18.55 -15.18 3.27
N GLU A 794 18.38 -14.09 4.03
CA GLU A 794 17.18 -13.83 4.85
C GLU A 794 15.91 -13.77 4.01
N VAL A 795 16.00 -13.26 2.78
CA VAL A 795 14.85 -13.24 1.87
C VAL A 795 14.58 -14.61 1.25
N GLN A 796 15.63 -15.40 0.98
CA GLN A 796 15.53 -16.71 0.31
C GLN A 796 15.06 -17.81 1.25
N ARG A 797 15.48 -17.75 2.52
CA ARG A 797 15.29 -18.80 3.51
C ARG A 797 13.82 -19.12 3.81
N PRO A 798 12.91 -18.14 4.03
CA PRO A 798 11.49 -18.44 4.22
C PRO A 798 10.85 -19.06 2.98
N LEU A 799 11.21 -18.59 1.79
CA LEU A 799 10.73 -19.13 0.52
C LEU A 799 11.15 -20.59 0.36
N ALA A 800 12.44 -20.88 0.52
CA ALA A 800 13.00 -22.23 0.40
C ALA A 800 12.42 -23.18 1.46
N THR A 801 12.29 -22.72 2.71
CA THR A 801 11.74 -23.51 3.82
C THR A 801 10.31 -23.97 3.55
N VAL A 802 9.46 -23.07 3.04
CA VAL A 802 8.07 -23.39 2.69
C VAL A 802 8.01 -24.42 1.56
N VAL A 803 8.82 -24.24 0.52
CA VAL A 803 8.82 -25.16 -0.63
C VAL A 803 9.34 -26.54 -0.23
N ILE A 804 10.43 -26.64 0.55
CA ILE A 804 10.97 -27.93 1.02
C ILE A 804 9.96 -28.67 1.89
N GLY A 805 9.44 -28.02 2.94
CA GLY A 805 8.46 -28.62 3.84
C GLY A 805 7.20 -29.04 3.09
N GLY A 806 6.74 -28.17 2.19
CA GLY A 806 5.60 -28.41 1.33
C GLY A 806 5.80 -29.62 0.41
N LEU A 807 6.94 -29.73 -0.27
CA LEU A 807 7.25 -30.83 -1.18
C LEU A 807 7.32 -32.16 -0.45
N ILE A 808 7.95 -32.23 0.73
CA ILE A 808 8.00 -33.44 1.55
C ILE A 808 6.57 -33.95 1.82
N THR A 809 5.67 -33.06 2.23
CA THR A 809 4.27 -33.43 2.45
C THR A 809 3.53 -33.73 1.17
N ALA A 810 3.73 -32.96 0.08
CA ALA A 810 3.11 -33.17 -1.21
C ALA A 810 3.45 -34.53 -1.81
N THR A 811 4.70 -34.99 -1.67
CA THR A 811 5.16 -36.31 -2.12
C THR A 811 4.48 -37.42 -1.32
N PHE A 812 4.40 -37.28 0.00
CA PHE A 812 3.65 -38.22 0.84
C PHE A 812 2.16 -38.28 0.45
N LEU A 813 1.53 -37.12 0.27
CA LEU A 813 0.14 -37.01 -0.14
C LEU A 813 -0.10 -37.64 -1.53
N THR A 814 0.80 -37.40 -2.48
CA THR A 814 0.69 -37.94 -3.84
C THR A 814 0.87 -39.46 -3.88
N LEU A 815 1.78 -40.04 -3.10
CA LEU A 815 2.04 -41.47 -3.10
C LEU A 815 1.05 -42.28 -2.26
N PHE A 816 0.52 -41.73 -1.15
CA PHE A 816 -0.36 -42.49 -0.26
C PHE A 816 -1.82 -42.05 -0.31
N VAL A 817 -2.08 -40.74 -0.28
CA VAL A 817 -3.44 -40.20 -0.14
C VAL A 817 -4.15 -40.13 -1.48
N LEU A 818 -3.48 -39.68 -2.55
CA LEU A 818 -4.05 -39.59 -3.89
C LEU A 818 -4.55 -40.95 -4.41
N PRO A 819 -3.83 -42.08 -4.24
CA PRO A 819 -4.34 -43.42 -4.53
C PRO A 819 -5.57 -43.82 -3.73
N CYS A 820 -5.60 -43.50 -2.42
CA CYS A 820 -6.75 -43.77 -1.57
C CYS A 820 -7.99 -43.00 -2.06
N LEU A 821 -7.82 -41.72 -2.39
CA LEU A 821 -8.87 -40.89 -2.97
C LEU A 821 -9.32 -41.44 -4.33
N TYR A 822 -8.40 -41.85 -5.20
CA TYR A 822 -8.75 -42.41 -6.52
C TYR A 822 -9.63 -43.67 -6.41
N LEU A 823 -9.31 -44.57 -5.46
CA LEU A 823 -10.12 -45.77 -5.18
C LEU A 823 -11.49 -45.46 -4.58
N LEU A 824 -11.59 -44.43 -3.74
CA LEU A 824 -12.86 -44.01 -3.13
C LEU A 824 -13.78 -43.35 -4.17
N PHE A 825 -13.22 -42.56 -5.09
CA PHE A 825 -13.99 -41.80 -6.07
C PHE A 825 -14.42 -42.61 -7.31
N ASN A 826 -13.68 -43.66 -7.70
CA ASN A 826 -13.96 -44.43 -8.93
C ASN A 826 -14.69 -45.77 -8.71
N ARG A 827 -15.16 -46.07 -7.49
CA ARG A 827 -15.86 -47.34 -7.21
C ARG A 827 -17.23 -47.39 -7.90
N LYS A 828 -17.44 -48.34 -8.84
CA LYS A 828 -18.76 -48.68 -9.41
C LYS A 828 -19.65 -49.31 -8.32
N GLU A 829 -20.91 -48.88 -8.27
CA GLU A 829 -21.91 -49.22 -7.24
C GLU A 829 -22.05 -50.72 -6.97
N VAL A 830 -21.91 -51.13 -5.70
CA VAL A 830 -22.84 -52.04 -5.00
C VAL A 830 -22.86 -51.66 -3.51
N ALA A 831 -24.07 -51.57 -2.97
CA ALA A 831 -24.47 -51.31 -1.58
C ALA A 831 -24.56 -49.84 -1.12
N LYS A 832 -25.81 -49.42 -0.83
CA LYS A 832 -26.20 -48.24 -0.05
C LYS A 832 -25.55 -48.26 1.34
N ALA A 833 -24.29 -47.90 1.44
CA ALA A 833 -23.70 -47.48 2.71
C ALA A 833 -23.84 -45.96 2.80
N LYS A 834 -24.63 -45.49 3.77
CA LYS A 834 -24.72 -44.06 4.11
C LYS A 834 -23.31 -43.55 4.37
N LEU A 835 -22.80 -42.66 3.52
CA LEU A 835 -21.59 -41.90 3.80
C LEU A 835 -21.72 -41.29 5.21
N PRO A 836 -20.67 -41.36 6.04
CA PRO A 836 -20.69 -40.65 7.32
C PRO A 836 -20.80 -39.16 6.99
N LYS A 837 -21.92 -38.56 7.40
CA LYS A 837 -22.27 -37.16 7.15
C LYS A 837 -21.12 -36.21 7.49
N VAL A 838 -20.23 -36.61 8.39
CA VAL A 838 -19.01 -35.90 8.79
C VAL A 838 -18.07 -35.57 7.62
N VAL A 839 -17.84 -36.45 6.64
CA VAL A 839 -16.88 -36.17 5.55
C VAL A 839 -17.44 -35.17 4.55
N VAL A 840 -18.74 -35.25 4.23
CA VAL A 840 -19.42 -34.27 3.37
C VAL A 840 -19.60 -32.95 4.11
N ILE A 841 -19.92 -32.98 5.41
CA ILE A 841 -20.01 -31.78 6.25
C ILE A 841 -18.65 -31.13 6.42
N LEU A 842 -17.54 -31.87 6.58
CA LEU A 842 -16.20 -31.30 6.70
C LEU A 842 -15.69 -30.75 5.36
N PHE A 843 -16.02 -31.39 4.23
CA PHE A 843 -15.71 -30.85 2.89
C PHE A 843 -16.53 -29.59 2.58
N VAL A 844 -17.79 -29.56 3.03
CA VAL A 844 -18.69 -28.41 2.90
C VAL A 844 -18.30 -27.30 3.90
N VAL A 845 -17.84 -27.62 5.11
CA VAL A 845 -17.42 -26.65 6.13
C VAL A 845 -16.02 -26.10 5.85
N CYS A 846 -15.06 -26.90 5.41
CA CYS A 846 -13.75 -26.40 4.94
C CYS A 846 -13.87 -25.65 3.61
N GLY A 847 -14.81 -26.04 2.72
CA GLY A 847 -15.16 -25.27 1.54
C GLY A 847 -15.89 -23.97 1.85
N LEU A 848 -16.79 -23.96 2.84
CA LEU A 848 -17.54 -22.76 3.27
C LEU A 848 -16.71 -21.81 4.14
N MET A 849 -15.72 -22.29 4.90
CA MET A 849 -14.81 -21.43 5.68
C MET A 849 -13.86 -20.61 4.79
N PHE A 850 -13.53 -21.08 3.59
CA PHE A 850 -12.82 -20.27 2.58
C PHE A 850 -13.73 -19.35 1.75
N LEU A 851 -15.06 -19.48 1.87
CA LEU A 851 -16.05 -18.69 1.11
C LEU A 851 -16.73 -17.59 1.93
N GLN A 852 -16.33 -17.38 3.18
CA GLN A 852 -16.77 -16.20 3.96
C GLN A 852 -15.91 -14.97 3.67
N GLN A 853 -15.82 -14.56 2.41
CA GLN A 853 -15.70 -13.14 2.06
C GLN A 853 -16.49 -12.88 0.77
N ASN A 854 -17.48 -12.00 0.92
CA ASN A 854 -18.37 -11.38 -0.06
C ASN A 854 -18.76 -12.20 -1.30
N PRO A 855 -20.06 -12.40 -1.57
CA PRO A 855 -20.48 -12.94 -2.86
C PRO A 855 -20.07 -11.94 -3.95
N ALA A 856 -18.90 -12.15 -4.55
CA ALA A 856 -18.58 -11.65 -5.86
C ALA A 856 -19.56 -12.36 -6.78
N GLN A 857 -20.68 -11.69 -7.04
CA GLN A 857 -21.63 -12.09 -8.05
C GLN A 857 -20.82 -12.28 -9.34
N ALA A 858 -20.63 -13.53 -9.73
CA ALA A 858 -20.40 -13.90 -11.11
C ALA A 858 -21.68 -13.55 -11.87
N GLN A 859 -21.90 -12.25 -12.09
CA GLN A 859 -22.90 -11.77 -13.02
C GLN A 859 -22.35 -12.10 -14.40
N SER A 860 -22.93 -13.15 -14.97
CA SER A 860 -23.24 -13.23 -16.39
C SER A 860 -23.22 -11.84 -17.02
N ARG A 861 -22.48 -11.69 -18.13
CA ARG A 861 -22.46 -10.52 -19.03
C ARG A 861 -23.89 -10.23 -19.52
N LEU A 862 -24.73 -9.72 -18.63
CA LEU A 862 -26.09 -9.36 -18.92
C LEU A 862 -26.05 -7.97 -19.54
N PRO A 863 -26.64 -7.79 -20.71
CA PRO A 863 -26.80 -6.48 -21.29
C PRO A 863 -27.57 -5.59 -20.31
N LEU A 864 -26.90 -4.58 -19.75
CA LEU A 864 -27.54 -3.67 -18.80
C LEU A 864 -28.37 -2.67 -19.62
N THR A 865 -29.63 -2.48 -19.24
CA THR A 865 -30.51 -1.38 -19.70
C THR A 865 -30.65 -0.34 -18.58
N LEU A 866 -31.03 0.90 -18.90
CA LEU A 866 -31.18 1.97 -17.91
C LEU A 866 -32.14 1.58 -16.77
N ASP A 867 -33.26 0.92 -17.09
CA ASP A 867 -34.25 0.51 -16.09
C ASP A 867 -33.70 -0.61 -15.18
N SER A 868 -32.92 -1.53 -15.75
CA SER A 868 -32.19 -2.56 -14.99
C SER A 868 -31.15 -1.93 -14.07
N ALA A 869 -30.40 -0.93 -14.55
CA ALA A 869 -29.42 -0.18 -13.76
C ALA A 869 -30.08 0.55 -12.58
N ILE A 870 -31.20 1.25 -12.81
CA ILE A 870 -31.95 1.92 -11.75
C ILE A 870 -32.44 0.92 -10.71
N SER A 871 -33.02 -0.21 -11.13
CA SER A 871 -33.52 -1.23 -10.20
C SER A 871 -32.40 -1.86 -9.35
N MET A 872 -31.21 -2.05 -9.95
CA MET A 872 -30.03 -2.57 -9.27
C MET A 872 -29.48 -1.55 -8.27
N ALA A 873 -29.40 -0.27 -8.65
CA ALA A 873 -29.00 0.81 -7.74
C ALA A 873 -29.95 0.91 -6.54
N VAL A 874 -31.28 0.93 -6.77
CA VAL A 874 -32.26 1.01 -5.67
C VAL A 874 -32.13 -0.15 -4.70
N LYS A 875 -31.76 -1.35 -5.17
CA LYS A 875 -31.63 -2.55 -4.34
C LYS A 875 -30.28 -2.62 -3.60
N ASN A 876 -29.18 -2.25 -4.25
CA ASN A 876 -27.83 -2.54 -3.78
C ASN A 876 -27.07 -1.32 -3.23
N ASN A 877 -27.54 -0.10 -3.49
CA ASN A 877 -26.82 1.12 -3.13
C ASN A 877 -26.69 1.31 -1.61
N LEU A 878 -25.49 1.65 -1.15
CA LEU A 878 -25.16 1.75 0.28
C LEU A 878 -25.83 2.95 0.97
N ARG A 879 -26.05 4.08 0.26
CA ARG A 879 -26.77 5.24 0.81
C ARG A 879 -28.22 4.87 1.11
N LEU A 880 -28.86 4.13 0.19
CA LEU A 880 -30.21 3.62 0.38
C LEU A 880 -30.30 2.56 1.48
N ARG A 881 -29.30 1.68 1.59
CA ARG A 881 -29.24 0.72 2.71
C ARG A 881 -29.11 1.43 4.06
N SER A 882 -28.29 2.46 4.15
CA SER A 882 -28.15 3.30 5.36
C SER A 882 -29.46 4.02 5.72
N ALA A 883 -30.13 4.60 4.72
CA ALA A 883 -31.43 5.22 4.91
C ALA A 883 -32.49 4.21 5.37
N GLY A 884 -32.52 3.01 4.79
CA GLY A 884 -33.38 1.90 5.21
C GLY A 884 -33.12 1.45 6.65
N LEU A 885 -31.86 1.30 7.05
CA LEU A 885 -31.48 1.01 8.43
C LEU A 885 -31.89 2.14 9.40
N SER A 886 -31.86 3.40 8.96
CA SER A 886 -32.34 4.53 9.78
C SER A 886 -33.86 4.47 10.00
N VAL A 887 -34.63 3.99 9.01
CA VAL A 887 -36.06 3.68 9.17
C VAL A 887 -36.27 2.52 10.15
N GLU A 888 -35.47 1.46 10.05
CA GLU A 888 -35.53 0.32 10.98
C GLU A 888 -35.15 0.73 12.40
N GLN A 889 -34.14 1.59 12.58
CA GLN A 889 -33.77 2.18 13.87
C GLN A 889 -34.93 2.98 14.46
N ALA A 890 -35.54 3.88 13.69
CA ALA A 890 -36.69 4.65 14.14
C ALA A 890 -37.89 3.75 14.47
N ARG A 891 -38.09 2.65 13.74
CA ARG A 891 -39.13 1.64 14.00
C ARG A 891 -38.84 0.82 15.26
N ALA A 892 -37.58 0.50 15.53
CA ALA A 892 -37.16 -0.17 16.76
C ALA A 892 -37.43 0.71 17.98
N LEU A 893 -37.08 2.00 17.91
CA LEU A 893 -37.37 3.00 18.94
C LEU A 893 -38.87 3.19 19.16
N GLN A 894 -39.73 2.99 18.15
CA GLN A 894 -41.18 3.08 18.32
C GLN A 894 -41.73 2.16 19.43
N ARG A 895 -41.06 1.04 19.71
CA ARG A 895 -41.44 0.12 20.80
C ARG A 895 -41.14 0.68 22.20
N SER A 896 -40.20 1.63 22.34
CA SER A 896 -39.88 2.27 23.62
C SER A 896 -40.85 3.40 24.00
N GLY A 897 -41.93 3.60 23.24
CA GLY A 897 -42.96 4.59 23.58
C GLY A 897 -43.69 4.32 24.89
N THR A 898 -43.56 3.12 25.46
CA THR A 898 -44.12 2.68 26.74
C THR A 898 -43.00 2.21 27.68
N ASP A 899 -41.99 3.06 27.88
CA ASP A 899 -40.89 2.78 28.79
C ASP A 899 -41.28 3.13 30.24
N LEU A 900 -41.56 2.11 31.04
CA LEU A 900 -41.83 2.29 32.47
C LEU A 900 -40.51 2.55 33.20
N SER A 901 -40.52 3.44 34.19
CA SER A 901 -39.31 3.68 34.98
C SER A 901 -38.89 2.40 35.71
N LYS A 902 -37.59 2.28 36.02
CA LYS A 902 -37.05 1.09 36.69
C LYS A 902 -37.69 0.93 38.06
N THR A 903 -38.00 -0.31 38.43
CA THR A 903 -38.38 -0.66 39.80
C THR A 903 -37.17 -0.46 40.70
N GLU A 904 -37.32 0.36 41.73
CA GLU A 904 -36.28 0.62 42.73
C GLU A 904 -36.45 -0.38 43.88
N ILE A 905 -35.38 -1.11 44.22
CA ILE A 905 -35.32 -1.95 45.41
C ILE A 905 -34.36 -1.27 46.37
N LEU A 906 -34.90 -0.78 47.48
CA LEU A 906 -34.15 -0.05 48.49
C LEU A 906 -33.90 -0.96 49.69
N VAL A 907 -32.64 -1.04 50.13
CA VAL A 907 -32.30 -1.63 51.42
C VAL A 907 -31.81 -0.49 52.30
N THR A 908 -32.53 -0.14 53.36
CA THR A 908 -32.06 0.87 54.33
C THR A 908 -31.66 0.20 55.62
N GLN A 909 -30.64 0.76 56.27
CA GLN A 909 -30.21 0.35 57.59
C GLN A 909 -30.18 1.61 58.46
N ASP A 910 -31.24 1.83 59.22
CA ASP A 910 -31.43 3.05 59.99
C ASP A 910 -31.32 2.75 61.49
N PRO A 911 -30.56 3.55 62.26
CA PRO A 911 -30.60 3.46 63.71
C PRO A 911 -31.93 4.05 64.21
N THR A 912 -32.74 3.24 64.89
CA THR A 912 -33.91 3.79 65.59
C THR A 912 -33.47 4.66 66.76
N SER A 913 -34.35 5.56 67.22
CA SER A 913 -34.11 6.53 68.30
C SER A 913 -33.72 5.93 69.66
N GLY A 914 -33.59 4.60 69.76
CA GLY A 914 -33.03 3.85 70.89
C GLY A 914 -31.60 3.31 70.68
N GLY A 915 -30.92 3.62 69.57
CA GLY A 915 -29.52 3.25 69.33
C GLY A 915 -29.27 1.89 68.66
N ASN A 916 -30.30 1.19 68.19
CA ASN A 916 -30.17 -0.10 67.50
C ASN A 916 -30.36 0.04 65.99
N MET A 917 -29.54 -0.64 65.20
CA MET A 917 -29.63 -0.66 63.72
C MET A 917 -30.74 -1.61 63.28
N ASP A 918 -31.73 -1.13 62.54
CA ASP A 918 -32.77 -1.96 61.93
C ASP A 918 -32.62 -1.99 60.40
N ASN A 919 -32.89 -3.15 59.79
CA ASN A 919 -32.84 -3.33 58.34
C ASN A 919 -34.25 -3.23 57.74
N SER A 920 -34.43 -2.42 56.71
CA SER A 920 -35.67 -2.31 55.93
C SER A 920 -35.44 -2.63 54.46
N LEU A 921 -36.36 -3.38 53.86
CA LEU A 921 -36.38 -3.72 52.44
C LEU A 921 -37.62 -3.07 51.81
N GLY A 922 -37.43 -2.19 50.83
CA GLY A 922 -38.47 -1.52 50.07
C GLY A 922 -38.42 -1.84 48.58
N ILE A 923 -39.57 -1.91 47.93
CA ILE A 923 -39.73 -1.96 46.48
C ILE A 923 -40.63 -0.78 46.10
N THR A 924 -40.14 0.13 45.28
CA THR A 924 -40.85 1.30 44.79
C THR A 924 -40.90 1.32 43.26
N GLN A 925 -42.06 1.63 42.70
CA GLN A 925 -42.29 1.75 41.27
C GLN A 925 -42.85 3.13 40.96
N ASN A 926 -42.11 3.90 40.15
CA ASN A 926 -42.55 5.20 39.67
C ASN A 926 -43.24 5.03 38.31
N ILE A 927 -44.41 5.65 38.13
CA ILE A 927 -45.24 5.57 36.94
C ILE A 927 -45.54 7.01 36.51
N ALA A 928 -45.05 7.41 35.33
CA ALA A 928 -45.32 8.74 34.81
C ALA A 928 -46.78 8.89 34.38
N TRP A 929 -47.22 10.13 34.16
CA TRP A 929 -48.58 10.41 33.67
C TRP A 929 -48.96 9.55 32.44
N PRO A 930 -50.08 8.79 32.44
CA PRO A 930 -50.43 7.86 31.36
C PRO A 930 -50.53 8.50 29.95
N GLY A 931 -50.91 9.78 29.89
CA GLY A 931 -50.95 10.54 28.63
C GLY A 931 -49.57 10.78 28.00
N LEU A 932 -48.49 10.73 28.79
CA LEU A 932 -47.11 10.86 28.31
C LEU A 932 -46.76 9.70 27.38
N TYR A 933 -47.03 8.45 27.79
CA TYR A 933 -46.76 7.26 27.00
C TYR A 933 -47.49 7.27 25.64
N LYS A 934 -48.76 7.71 25.63
CA LYS A 934 -49.54 7.86 24.39
C LYS A 934 -48.90 8.88 23.43
N ASN A 935 -48.51 10.05 23.94
CA ASN A 935 -47.93 11.11 23.14
C ASN A 935 -46.49 10.77 22.69
N GLN A 936 -45.72 10.07 23.52
CA GLN A 936 -44.38 9.59 23.18
C GLN A 936 -44.42 8.54 22.07
N ARG A 937 -45.35 7.58 22.15
CA ARG A 937 -45.61 6.61 21.06
C ARG A 937 -46.02 7.31 19.77
N LYS A 938 -46.86 8.36 19.84
CA LYS A 938 -47.27 9.15 18.67
C LYS A 938 -46.09 9.90 18.06
N LEU A 939 -45.23 10.53 18.87
CA LEU A 939 -44.01 11.20 18.40
C LEU A 939 -43.08 10.23 17.67
N LEU A 940 -42.79 9.07 18.28
CA LEU A 940 -41.92 8.07 17.68
C LEU A 940 -42.48 7.56 16.35
N SER A 941 -43.80 7.37 16.24
CA SER A 941 -44.42 6.97 14.96
C SER A 941 -44.27 8.02 13.85
N LYS A 942 -44.37 9.31 14.21
CA LYS A 942 -44.14 10.41 13.26
C LYS A 942 -42.67 10.51 12.86
N GLN A 943 -41.74 10.23 13.78
CA GLN A 943 -40.31 10.17 13.47
C GLN A 943 -39.97 9.00 12.52
N THR A 944 -40.63 7.85 12.66
CA THR A 944 -40.49 6.74 11.70
C THR A 944 -40.98 7.14 10.31
N LEU A 945 -42.11 7.86 10.21
CA LEU A 945 -42.62 8.38 8.93
C LEU A 945 -41.67 9.41 8.31
N LEU A 946 -41.10 10.32 9.10
CA LEU A 946 -40.09 11.27 8.63
C LEU A 946 -38.86 10.54 8.08
N ALA A 947 -38.33 9.54 8.80
CA ALA A 947 -37.22 8.73 8.34
C ALA A 947 -37.53 8.02 7.01
N SER A 948 -38.77 7.53 6.84
CA SER A 948 -39.22 6.92 5.58
C SER A 948 -39.29 7.94 4.44
N SER A 949 -39.76 9.16 4.70
CA SER A 949 -39.77 10.23 3.70
C SER A 949 -38.36 10.69 3.32
N THR A 950 -37.43 10.75 4.28
CA THR A 950 -36.01 11.01 3.99
C THR A 950 -35.38 9.91 3.14
N SER A 951 -35.73 8.64 3.39
CA SER A 951 -35.29 7.52 2.53
C SER A 951 -35.77 7.67 1.08
N ASN A 952 -36.97 8.21 0.86
CA ASN A 952 -37.48 8.48 -0.49
C ASN A 952 -36.72 9.61 -1.19
N ILE A 953 -36.21 10.62 -0.45
CA ILE A 953 -35.32 11.65 -1.02
C ILE A 953 -34.04 10.99 -1.52
N THR A 954 -33.40 10.16 -0.68
CA THR A 954 -32.19 9.43 -1.07
C THR A 954 -32.44 8.52 -2.28
N MET A 955 -33.63 7.92 -2.39
CA MET A 955 -34.02 7.14 -3.56
C MET A 955 -34.09 7.98 -4.83
N ALA A 956 -34.78 9.13 -4.77
CA ALA A 956 -34.88 10.04 -5.90
C ALA A 956 -33.51 10.58 -6.34
N GLU A 957 -32.63 10.91 -5.39
CA GLU A 957 -31.24 11.35 -5.67
C GLU A 957 -30.42 10.26 -6.37
N VAL A 958 -30.46 9.02 -5.87
CA VAL A 958 -29.74 7.90 -6.48
C VAL A 958 -30.25 7.62 -7.90
N ILE A 959 -31.57 7.70 -8.13
CA ILE A 959 -32.15 7.53 -9.48
C ILE A 959 -31.63 8.62 -10.43
N ARG A 960 -31.60 9.87 -9.98
CA ARG A 960 -31.07 11.01 -10.75
C ARG A 960 -29.59 10.81 -11.11
N GLU A 961 -28.75 10.50 -10.12
CA GLU A 961 -27.31 10.26 -10.30
C GLU A 961 -27.03 9.11 -11.28
N VAL A 962 -27.83 8.04 -11.24
CA VAL A 962 -27.72 6.91 -12.20
C VAL A 962 -28.08 7.36 -13.62
N ARG A 963 -29.14 8.17 -13.79
CA ARG A 963 -29.53 8.71 -15.11
C ARG A 963 -28.43 9.61 -15.67
N GLU A 964 -27.89 10.53 -14.86
CA GLU A 964 -26.80 11.44 -15.27
C GLU A 964 -25.56 10.67 -15.72
N ALA A 965 -25.08 9.73 -14.89
CA ALA A 965 -23.88 8.94 -15.20
C ALA A 965 -24.08 8.04 -16.43
N TRP A 966 -25.29 7.50 -16.62
CA TRP A 966 -25.64 6.68 -17.79
C TRP A 966 -25.56 7.48 -19.09
N TYR A 967 -26.22 8.63 -19.17
CA TYR A 967 -26.22 9.45 -20.38
C TYR A 967 -24.85 10.08 -20.64
N ALA A 968 -24.12 10.49 -19.59
CA ALA A 968 -22.74 10.94 -19.72
C ALA A 968 -21.83 9.85 -20.30
N TYR A 969 -21.99 8.58 -19.89
CA TYR A 969 -21.25 7.47 -20.48
C TYR A 969 -21.57 7.28 -21.96
N LEU A 970 -22.86 7.27 -22.34
CA LEU A 970 -23.27 7.10 -23.74
C LEU A 970 -22.71 8.21 -24.64
N LEU A 971 -22.76 9.46 -24.17
CA LEU A 971 -22.27 10.61 -24.93
C LEU A 971 -20.75 10.60 -25.09
N ASN A 972 -20.00 10.30 -24.02
CA ASN A 972 -18.54 10.16 -24.13
C ASN A 972 -18.13 8.99 -25.05
N LYS A 973 -18.96 7.93 -25.14
CA LYS A 973 -18.74 6.83 -26.09
C LYS A 973 -18.92 7.30 -27.54
N GLU A 974 -19.89 8.17 -27.81
CA GLU A 974 -20.03 8.79 -29.13
C GLU A 974 -18.90 9.78 -29.43
N SER A 975 -18.44 10.57 -28.44
CA SER A 975 -17.25 11.45 -28.60
C SER A 975 -16.01 10.64 -28.96
N LEU A 976 -15.83 9.48 -28.33
CA LEU A 976 -14.73 8.56 -28.64
C LEU A 976 -14.82 8.05 -30.09
N ARG A 977 -16.01 7.70 -30.59
CA ARG A 977 -16.18 7.29 -32.00
C ARG A 977 -15.79 8.40 -32.98
N VAL A 978 -16.15 9.66 -32.68
CA VAL A 978 -15.77 10.81 -33.50
C VAL A 978 -14.25 11.02 -33.49
N LEU A 979 -13.61 10.92 -32.32
CA LEU A 979 -12.15 11.07 -32.19
C LEU A 979 -11.38 9.89 -32.80
N ASP A 980 -11.89 8.65 -32.73
CA ASP A 980 -11.32 7.48 -33.40
C ASP A 980 -11.34 7.64 -34.91
N PHE A 981 -12.41 8.23 -35.46
CA PHE A 981 -12.49 8.58 -36.86
C PHE A 981 -11.43 9.64 -37.24
N GLN A 982 -11.27 10.70 -36.42
CA GLN A 982 -10.26 11.74 -36.64
C GLN A 982 -8.82 11.19 -36.53
N ASP A 983 -8.55 10.30 -35.57
CA ASP A 983 -7.28 9.61 -35.39
C ASP A 983 -6.91 8.81 -36.65
N SER A 984 -7.87 8.07 -37.22
CA SER A 984 -7.68 7.34 -38.47
C SER A 984 -7.35 8.27 -39.65
N LEU A 985 -8.03 9.41 -39.76
CA LEU A 985 -7.76 10.40 -40.81
C LEU A 985 -6.34 10.99 -40.68
N TYR A 986 -5.93 11.42 -39.48
CA TYR A 986 -4.60 12.00 -39.30
C TYR A 986 -3.48 10.98 -39.35
N LYS A 987 -3.72 9.72 -38.96
CA LYS A 987 -2.76 8.63 -39.19
C LYS A 987 -2.53 8.40 -40.69
N GLY A 988 -3.60 8.39 -41.48
CA GLY A 988 -3.51 8.33 -42.94
C GLY A 988 -2.76 9.53 -43.53
N PHE A 989 -3.00 10.73 -43.00
CA PHE A 989 -2.31 11.96 -43.40
C PHE A 989 -0.81 11.93 -43.06
N VAL A 990 -0.41 11.47 -41.87
CA VAL A 990 1.00 11.30 -41.48
C VAL A 990 1.72 10.34 -42.43
N ASN A 991 1.09 9.20 -42.78
CA ASN A 991 1.69 8.24 -43.71
C ASN A 991 1.90 8.85 -45.11
N LYS A 992 0.92 9.62 -45.62
CA LYS A 992 1.03 10.31 -46.91
C LYS A 992 2.12 11.39 -46.89
N ALA A 993 2.16 12.20 -45.83
CA ALA A 993 3.19 13.24 -45.65
C ALA A 993 4.60 12.64 -45.55
N GLU A 994 4.76 11.49 -44.89
CA GLU A 994 6.06 10.80 -44.79
C GLU A 994 6.56 10.31 -46.15
N VAL A 995 5.67 9.77 -46.99
CA VAL A 995 6.02 9.35 -48.36
C VAL A 995 6.40 10.59 -49.20
N ARG A 996 5.61 11.67 -49.15
CA ARG A 996 5.87 12.91 -49.88
C ARG A 996 7.20 13.58 -49.52
N VAL A 997 7.58 13.58 -48.23
CA VAL A 997 8.89 14.07 -47.79
C VAL A 997 10.02 13.14 -48.28
N LYS A 998 9.82 11.81 -48.25
CA LYS A 998 10.80 10.84 -48.76
C LYS A 998 11.00 10.90 -50.27
N THR A 999 9.96 11.22 -51.05
CA THR A 999 10.04 11.40 -52.50
C THR A 999 10.51 12.80 -52.91
N GLY A 1000 10.69 13.72 -51.96
CA GLY A 1000 11.11 15.10 -52.21
C GLY A 1000 10.01 16.00 -52.77
N GLU A 1001 8.75 15.55 -52.72
CA GLU A 1001 7.58 16.30 -53.21
C GLU A 1001 7.20 17.48 -52.29
N THR A 1002 7.48 17.40 -50.98
CA THR A 1002 7.07 18.44 -50.02
C THR A 1002 8.10 18.71 -48.91
N SER A 1003 7.88 19.79 -48.14
CA SER A 1003 8.74 20.20 -47.02
C SER A 1003 8.46 19.41 -45.75
N ASN A 1004 9.49 19.19 -44.93
CA ASN A 1004 9.37 18.57 -43.61
C ASN A 1004 8.35 19.25 -42.67
N LEU A 1005 7.96 20.49 -42.96
CA LEU A 1005 6.95 21.23 -42.19
C LEU A 1005 5.54 20.59 -42.29
N GLU A 1006 5.18 19.98 -43.42
CA GLU A 1006 3.92 19.23 -43.58
C GLU A 1006 3.90 18.00 -42.66
N LEU A 1007 5.01 17.25 -42.62
CA LEU A 1007 5.16 16.08 -41.75
C LEU A 1007 5.10 16.46 -40.27
N ILE A 1008 5.75 17.54 -39.86
CA ILE A 1008 5.68 18.05 -38.48
C ILE A 1008 4.25 18.45 -38.11
N SER A 1009 3.55 19.15 -39.00
CA SER A 1009 2.16 19.59 -38.79
C SER A 1009 1.21 18.39 -38.69
N ALA A 1010 1.37 17.38 -39.55
CA ALA A 1010 0.61 16.13 -39.50
C ALA A 1010 0.83 15.37 -38.20
N ARG A 1011 2.09 15.24 -37.74
CA ARG A 1011 2.44 14.58 -36.48
C ARG A 1011 1.89 15.32 -35.26
N ASN A 1012 1.94 16.64 -35.25
CA ASN A 1012 1.40 17.45 -34.16
C ASN A 1012 -0.12 17.24 -34.04
N GLN A 1013 -0.87 17.35 -35.14
CA GLN A 1013 -2.32 17.13 -35.14
C GLN A 1013 -2.70 15.72 -34.70
N PHE A 1014 -1.95 14.71 -35.16
CA PHE A 1014 -2.12 13.32 -34.71
C PHE A 1014 -1.91 13.18 -33.18
N GLN A 1015 -0.83 13.76 -32.65
CA GLN A 1015 -0.54 13.73 -31.20
C GLN A 1015 -1.61 14.50 -30.38
N GLN A 1016 -2.11 15.62 -30.89
CA GLN A 1016 -3.17 16.39 -30.26
C GLN A 1016 -4.47 15.56 -30.14
N VAL A 1017 -4.85 14.84 -31.20
CA VAL A 1017 -6.02 13.95 -31.19
C VAL A 1017 -5.82 12.77 -30.23
N GLN A 1018 -4.61 12.21 -30.15
CA GLN A 1018 -4.30 11.18 -29.15
C GLN A 1018 -4.47 11.69 -27.71
N ALA A 1019 -4.03 12.92 -27.42
CA ALA A 1019 -4.22 13.52 -26.11
C ALA A 1019 -5.71 13.73 -25.76
N LEU A 1020 -6.51 14.23 -26.72
CA LEU A 1020 -7.97 14.38 -26.54
C LEU A 1020 -8.67 13.04 -26.32
N LYS A 1021 -8.28 12.01 -27.09
CA LYS A 1021 -8.79 10.64 -26.96
C LYS A 1021 -8.48 10.04 -25.59
N LEU A 1022 -7.26 10.25 -25.07
CA LEU A 1022 -6.90 9.83 -23.70
C LEU A 1022 -7.77 10.53 -22.65
N GLY A 1023 -8.09 11.82 -22.83
CA GLY A 1023 -9.03 12.55 -21.98
C GLY A 1023 -10.43 11.95 -21.97
N VAL A 1024 -10.99 11.62 -23.15
CA VAL A 1024 -12.32 10.99 -23.26
C VAL A 1024 -12.33 9.57 -22.69
N LEU A 1025 -11.26 8.79 -22.90
CA LEU A 1025 -11.12 7.46 -22.29
C LEU A 1025 -11.08 7.53 -20.76
N ALA A 1026 -10.41 8.53 -20.19
CA ALA A 1026 -10.43 8.78 -18.74
C ALA A 1026 -11.84 9.14 -18.25
N ASN A 1027 -12.57 9.99 -18.99
CA ASN A 1027 -13.96 10.34 -18.66
C ASN A 1027 -14.90 9.13 -18.74
N LEU A 1028 -14.72 8.25 -19.72
CA LEU A 1028 -15.47 6.99 -19.82
C LEU A 1028 -15.19 6.08 -18.63
N ALA A 1029 -13.93 5.91 -18.25
CA ALA A 1029 -13.54 5.11 -17.09
C ALA A 1029 -14.09 5.69 -15.78
N ASN A 1030 -14.13 7.02 -15.66
CA ASN A 1030 -14.71 7.72 -14.52
C ASN A 1030 -16.23 7.51 -14.45
N ASN A 1031 -16.96 7.71 -15.55
CA ASN A 1031 -18.41 7.46 -15.60
C ASN A 1031 -18.76 5.99 -15.32
N GLU A 1032 -17.95 5.04 -15.81
CA GLU A 1032 -18.11 3.62 -15.48
C GLU A 1032 -17.87 3.36 -13.99
N SER A 1033 -16.88 4.02 -13.39
CA SER A 1033 -16.58 3.92 -11.95
C SER A 1033 -17.69 4.50 -11.09
N ILE A 1034 -18.26 5.65 -11.47
CA ILE A 1034 -19.43 6.25 -10.82
C ILE A 1034 -20.63 5.31 -10.93
N LEU A 1035 -20.90 4.73 -12.09
CA LEU A 1035 -21.96 3.73 -12.26
C LEU A 1035 -21.72 2.49 -11.39
N LYS A 1036 -20.49 1.96 -11.34
CA LYS A 1036 -20.14 0.82 -10.47
C LYS A 1036 -20.36 1.15 -8.98
N GLN A 1037 -20.01 2.36 -8.55
CA GLN A 1037 -20.26 2.84 -7.19
C GLN A 1037 -21.76 2.92 -6.90
N LEU A 1038 -22.55 3.51 -7.81
CA LEU A 1038 -24.00 3.68 -7.64
C LEU A 1038 -24.75 2.34 -7.62
N LEU A 1039 -24.35 1.40 -8.49
CA LEU A 1039 -24.89 0.04 -8.60
C LEU A 1039 -24.36 -0.90 -7.51
N ASN A 1040 -23.29 -0.50 -6.82
CA ASN A 1040 -22.53 -1.30 -5.86
C ASN A 1040 -22.16 -2.68 -6.44
N THR A 1041 -21.56 -2.69 -7.63
CA THR A 1041 -21.10 -3.91 -8.31
C THR A 1041 -19.64 -3.79 -8.74
N PRO A 1042 -18.81 -4.83 -8.50
CA PRO A 1042 -17.43 -4.88 -8.98
C PRO A 1042 -17.32 -5.29 -10.46
N ALA A 1043 -18.42 -5.69 -11.09
CA ALA A 1043 -18.42 -6.22 -12.46
C ALA A 1043 -18.22 -5.11 -13.51
N THR A 1044 -17.50 -5.43 -14.60
CA THR A 1044 -17.39 -4.57 -15.79
C THR A 1044 -18.74 -4.46 -16.50
N LEU A 1045 -19.20 -3.24 -16.75
CA LEU A 1045 -20.54 -2.97 -17.27
C LEU A 1045 -20.54 -3.01 -18.81
N VAL A 1046 -21.39 -3.85 -19.40
CA VAL A 1046 -21.65 -3.83 -20.85
C VAL A 1046 -23.06 -3.27 -21.08
N LEU A 1047 -23.10 -2.03 -21.53
CA LEU A 1047 -24.34 -1.28 -21.77
C LEU A 1047 -24.85 -1.62 -23.18
N VAL A 1048 -26.07 -2.15 -23.28
CA VAL A 1048 -26.71 -2.38 -24.57
C VAL A 1048 -27.35 -1.11 -25.09
N GLN A 1049 -27.01 -0.78 -26.34
CA GLN A 1049 -27.44 0.43 -27.01
C GLN A 1049 -28.76 0.16 -27.74
N ASP A 1050 -29.89 0.23 -27.03
CA ASP A 1050 -31.25 0.04 -27.59
C ASP A 1050 -32.13 1.31 -27.54
N LYS A 1051 -31.69 2.38 -26.86
CA LYS A 1051 -32.51 3.58 -26.59
C LYS A 1051 -31.87 4.86 -27.16
N PRO A 1052 -32.69 5.87 -27.54
CA PRO A 1052 -32.20 7.12 -28.11
C PRO A 1052 -31.25 7.86 -27.16
N LEU A 1053 -30.26 8.55 -27.74
CA LEU A 1053 -29.27 9.37 -27.02
C LEU A 1053 -29.90 10.58 -26.29
N VAL A 1054 -31.15 10.93 -26.62
CA VAL A 1054 -31.93 12.01 -26.00
C VAL A 1054 -32.80 11.44 -24.88
N PHE A 1055 -32.81 12.09 -23.72
CA PHE A 1055 -33.69 11.75 -22.61
C PHE A 1055 -35.13 12.28 -22.87
N PRO A 1056 -36.17 11.42 -22.84
CA PRO A 1056 -37.54 11.86 -23.08
C PRO A 1056 -38.14 12.55 -21.83
N ILE A 1057 -38.77 13.72 -22.01
CA ILE A 1057 -39.42 14.47 -20.93
C ILE A 1057 -40.77 15.09 -21.35
N SER A 1058 -41.74 15.17 -20.42
CA SER A 1058 -42.98 15.95 -20.57
C SER A 1058 -42.96 17.22 -19.71
N LEU A 1059 -43.29 18.37 -20.33
CA LEU A 1059 -43.30 19.70 -19.70
C LEU A 1059 -44.69 20.09 -19.18
N ASP A 1060 -45.38 19.18 -18.49
CA ASP A 1060 -46.70 19.45 -17.88
C ASP A 1060 -46.61 20.37 -16.64
N SER A 1061 -47.75 20.88 -16.16
CA SER A 1061 -47.82 21.75 -14.97
C SER A 1061 -47.21 21.09 -13.72
N LEU A 1062 -46.33 21.82 -13.01
CA LEU A 1062 -45.60 21.34 -11.83
C LEU A 1062 -46.54 20.97 -10.66
N SER A 1063 -46.64 19.69 -10.32
CA SER A 1063 -47.32 19.21 -9.10
C SER A 1063 -46.30 18.98 -7.96
N LEU A 1064 -46.02 20.03 -7.19
CA LEU A 1064 -45.08 19.99 -6.06
C LEU A 1064 -45.43 18.97 -4.96
N SER A 1065 -46.68 18.50 -4.94
CA SER A 1065 -47.17 17.54 -3.94
C SER A 1065 -46.52 16.15 -4.05
N LYS A 1066 -46.00 15.77 -5.22
CA LYS A 1066 -45.36 14.48 -5.46
C LYS A 1066 -43.87 14.46 -5.11
N ASN A 1067 -43.25 15.62 -4.89
CA ASN A 1067 -41.83 15.72 -4.61
C ASN A 1067 -41.49 15.17 -3.20
N ALA A 1068 -40.43 14.35 -3.13
CA ALA A 1068 -40.00 13.70 -1.89
C ALA A 1068 -39.50 14.69 -0.82
N GLN A 1069 -38.85 15.80 -1.22
CA GLN A 1069 -38.36 16.83 -0.30
C GLN A 1069 -39.54 17.56 0.37
N ILE A 1070 -40.58 17.88 -0.38
CA ILE A 1070 -41.81 18.49 0.15
C ILE A 1070 -42.51 17.53 1.12
N SER A 1071 -42.59 16.25 0.76
CA SER A 1071 -43.18 15.22 1.63
C SER A 1071 -42.44 15.09 2.97
N ALA A 1072 -41.10 15.10 2.96
CA ALA A 1072 -40.30 15.07 4.18
C ALA A 1072 -40.44 16.36 5.01
N GLY A 1073 -40.47 17.53 4.37
CA GLY A 1073 -40.73 18.80 5.04
C GLY A 1073 -42.08 18.81 5.75
N LEU A 1074 -43.14 18.30 5.11
CA LEU A 1074 -44.46 18.12 5.74
C LEU A 1074 -44.40 17.21 6.96
N GLN A 1075 -43.71 16.05 6.88
CA GLN A 1075 -43.56 15.16 8.04
C GLN A 1075 -42.74 15.78 9.17
N SER A 1076 -41.74 16.62 8.85
CA SER A 1076 -40.94 17.35 9.85
C SER A 1076 -41.82 18.28 10.69
N THR A 1077 -42.77 19.00 10.04
CA THR A 1077 -43.74 19.83 10.77
C THR A 1077 -44.64 19.02 11.70
N GLU A 1078 -45.05 17.81 11.30
CA GLU A 1078 -45.88 16.92 12.13
C GLU A 1078 -45.10 16.31 13.32
N VAL A 1079 -43.80 16.05 13.14
CA VAL A 1079 -42.89 15.64 14.24
C VAL A 1079 -42.75 16.77 15.26
N ALA A 1080 -42.53 18.00 14.80
CA ALA A 1080 -42.42 19.16 15.70
C ALA A 1080 -43.71 19.38 16.52
N LYS A 1081 -44.88 19.25 15.90
CA LYS A 1081 -46.18 19.28 16.61
C LYS A 1081 -46.30 18.17 17.66
N ALA A 1082 -45.83 16.96 17.36
CA ALA A 1082 -45.87 15.83 18.28
C ALA A 1082 -44.93 16.03 19.48
N ARG A 1083 -43.77 16.69 19.31
CA ARG A 1083 -42.85 17.02 20.41
C ARG A 1083 -43.47 17.98 21.42
N ILE A 1084 -44.18 19.00 20.93
CA ILE A 1084 -44.93 19.93 21.80
C ILE A 1084 -45.91 19.17 22.70
N ALA A 1085 -46.60 18.16 22.18
CA ALA A 1085 -47.55 17.36 22.96
C ALA A 1085 -46.86 16.50 24.04
N VAL A 1086 -45.65 15.98 23.77
CA VAL A 1086 -44.85 15.22 24.74
C VAL A 1086 -44.35 16.11 25.86
N GLU A 1087 -43.74 17.26 25.55
CA GLU A 1087 -43.24 18.19 26.58
C GLU A 1087 -44.38 18.76 27.46
N LYS A 1088 -45.56 19.00 26.89
CA LYS A 1088 -46.75 19.34 27.68
C LYS A 1088 -47.14 18.22 28.66
N SER A 1089 -47.00 16.96 28.25
CA SER A 1089 -47.37 15.79 29.08
C SER A 1089 -46.36 15.53 30.19
N LYS A 1090 -45.07 15.87 30.01
CA LYS A 1090 -44.05 15.81 31.07
C LYS A 1090 -44.28 16.80 32.21
N GLY A 1091 -45.16 17.79 32.01
CA GLY A 1091 -45.57 18.74 33.04
C GLY A 1091 -46.74 18.29 33.90
N MET A 1092 -47.22 17.06 33.72
CA MET A 1092 -48.30 16.46 34.50
C MET A 1092 -47.72 15.71 35.72
N PRO A 1093 -48.54 15.36 36.74
CA PRO A 1093 -48.10 14.64 37.92
C PRO A 1093 -47.62 13.20 37.63
N ASP A 1094 -46.61 12.75 38.37
CA ASP A 1094 -46.15 11.36 38.39
C ASP A 1094 -46.71 10.61 39.61
N PHE A 1095 -46.87 9.30 39.49
CA PHE A 1095 -47.40 8.42 40.54
C PHE A 1095 -46.31 7.48 41.04
N THR A 1096 -46.32 7.18 42.33
CA THR A 1096 -45.35 6.29 42.98
C THR A 1096 -46.11 5.25 43.81
N LEU A 1097 -45.75 3.98 43.64
CA LEU A 1097 -46.31 2.86 44.39
C LEU A 1097 -45.17 2.11 45.08
N GLY A 1098 -45.19 2.06 46.40
CA GLY A 1098 -44.14 1.48 47.23
C GLY A 1098 -44.66 0.43 48.21
N TYR A 1099 -43.89 -0.63 48.41
CA TYR A 1099 -44.07 -1.61 49.46
C TYR A 1099 -42.77 -1.77 50.23
N SER A 1100 -42.81 -1.66 51.55
CA SER A 1100 -41.63 -1.79 52.40
C SER A 1100 -41.89 -2.76 53.55
N GLN A 1101 -40.83 -3.43 53.99
CA GLN A 1101 -40.84 -4.36 55.10
C GLN A 1101 -39.61 -4.12 55.98
N GLN A 1102 -39.84 -3.73 57.22
CA GLN A 1102 -38.80 -3.51 58.22
C GLN A 1102 -38.71 -4.70 59.18
N LEU A 1103 -37.49 -5.15 59.48
CA LEU A 1103 -37.21 -6.20 60.46
C LEU A 1103 -36.62 -5.57 61.73
N LEU A 1104 -37.31 -5.75 62.85
CA LEU A 1104 -36.85 -5.25 64.15
C LEU A 1104 -35.86 -6.24 64.77
N ILE A 1105 -34.63 -5.77 65.06
CA ILE A 1105 -33.57 -6.61 65.65
C ILE A 1105 -33.67 -6.66 67.18
N SER A 1106 -34.30 -5.65 67.81
CA SER A 1106 -34.48 -5.57 69.27
C SER A 1106 -35.92 -5.20 69.63
N GLY A 1107 -36.40 -5.67 70.78
CA GLY A 1107 -37.75 -5.37 71.24
C GLY A 1107 -37.88 -3.89 71.62
N PHE A 1108 -38.84 -3.20 70.99
CA PHE A 1108 -39.03 -1.76 71.14
C PHE A 1108 -40.50 -1.49 71.47
N ASN A 1109 -40.76 -0.87 72.63
CA ASN A 1109 -42.10 -0.42 73.02
C ASN A 1109 -42.05 1.07 73.42
N PRO A 1110 -42.09 1.99 72.44
CA PRO A 1110 -41.91 3.42 72.69
C PRO A 1110 -43.15 4.12 73.28
N ALA A 1111 -44.29 3.43 73.44
CA ALA A 1111 -45.57 4.09 73.77
C ALA A 1111 -46.48 3.34 74.76
N ASN A 1112 -45.99 2.35 75.51
CA ASN A 1112 -46.75 1.61 76.53
C ASN A 1112 -48.08 1.03 76.01
N ILE A 1113 -48.15 0.74 74.71
CA ILE A 1113 -49.30 0.13 74.04
C ILE A 1113 -49.21 -1.38 74.27
N SER A 1114 -50.34 -2.07 74.46
CA SER A 1114 -50.45 -3.49 74.85
C SER A 1114 -49.97 -4.51 73.80
N ARG A 1115 -49.06 -4.12 72.89
CA ARG A 1115 -48.41 -4.98 71.90
C ARG A 1115 -46.90 -4.94 72.11
N ASN A 1116 -46.35 -6.00 72.67
CA ASN A 1116 -44.90 -6.18 72.77
C ASN A 1116 -44.34 -6.57 71.40
N TYR A 1117 -43.51 -5.73 70.82
CA TYR A 1117 -42.70 -6.07 69.65
C TYR A 1117 -41.48 -6.82 70.13
N PHE A 1118 -41.33 -8.09 69.70
CA PHE A 1118 -40.20 -8.93 70.06
C PHE A 1118 -39.11 -8.86 68.97
N PRO A 1119 -37.84 -9.15 69.30
CA PRO A 1119 -36.78 -9.36 68.30
C PRO A 1119 -37.25 -10.33 67.20
N GLY A 1120 -37.19 -9.89 65.94
CA GLY A 1120 -37.68 -10.66 64.77
C GLY A 1120 -39.05 -10.23 64.21
N THR A 1121 -39.71 -9.23 64.79
CA THR A 1121 -41.00 -8.74 64.28
C THR A 1121 -40.85 -8.04 62.93
N ARG A 1122 -41.70 -8.40 61.95
CA ARG A 1122 -41.73 -7.81 60.60
C ARG A 1122 -42.86 -6.79 60.51
N ILE A 1123 -42.54 -5.55 60.18
CA ILE A 1123 -43.52 -4.47 59.98
C ILE A 1123 -43.56 -4.16 58.49
N ALA A 1124 -44.70 -4.39 57.84
CA ALA A 1124 -44.90 -4.03 56.44
C ALA A 1124 -45.63 -2.68 56.32
N GLY A 1125 -45.18 -1.84 55.39
CA GLY A 1125 -45.78 -0.53 55.07
C GLY A 1125 -46.03 -0.40 53.57
N ILE A 1126 -47.20 0.11 53.20
CA ILE A 1126 -47.56 0.46 51.82
C ILE A 1126 -47.48 1.99 51.69
N GLN A 1127 -46.81 2.46 50.63
CA GLN A 1127 -46.69 3.87 50.30
C GLN A 1127 -47.32 4.15 48.94
N VAL A 1128 -48.20 5.14 48.87
CA VAL A 1128 -48.73 5.69 47.62
C VAL A 1128 -48.41 7.17 47.61
N GLY A 1129 -47.70 7.65 46.59
CA GLY A 1129 -47.29 9.06 46.49
C GLY A 1129 -47.62 9.64 45.11
N VAL A 1130 -47.93 10.94 45.08
CA VAL A 1130 -48.14 11.71 43.85
C VAL A 1130 -47.12 12.85 43.84
N ALA A 1131 -46.30 12.92 42.79
CA ALA A 1131 -45.33 13.99 42.60
C ALA A 1131 -45.95 15.12 41.78
N LEU A 1132 -46.15 16.28 42.39
CA LEU A 1132 -46.73 17.46 41.74
C LEU A 1132 -45.62 18.45 41.32
N PRO A 1133 -45.55 18.88 40.05
CA PRO A 1133 -44.53 19.81 39.58
C PRO A 1133 -44.87 21.27 39.97
N ILE A 1134 -44.55 21.65 41.20
CA ILE A 1134 -44.85 22.98 41.77
C ILE A 1134 -44.04 24.09 41.06
N PHE A 1135 -42.78 23.82 40.68
CA PHE A 1135 -41.89 24.78 40.01
C PHE A 1135 -41.84 24.58 38.48
N ASN A 1136 -42.93 24.90 37.78
CA ASN A 1136 -43.12 24.56 36.35
C ASN A 1136 -42.49 25.55 35.32
N ARG A 1137 -41.62 26.48 35.76
CA ARG A 1137 -41.02 27.51 34.88
C ARG A 1137 -40.14 26.90 33.79
N ALA A 1138 -39.34 25.89 34.13
CA ALA A 1138 -38.45 25.20 33.19
C ALA A 1138 -39.23 24.46 32.09
N ASN A 1139 -40.33 23.79 32.44
CA ASN A 1139 -41.12 23.07 31.46
C ASN A 1139 -41.88 24.02 30.51
N ARG A 1140 -42.38 25.15 31.02
CA ARG A 1140 -42.96 26.21 30.16
C ARG A 1140 -41.95 26.73 29.13
N ALA A 1141 -40.67 26.88 29.52
CA ALA A 1141 -39.61 27.26 28.60
C ALA A 1141 -39.33 26.18 27.54
N ARG A 1142 -39.33 24.89 27.93
CA ARG A 1142 -39.18 23.76 26.99
C ARG A 1142 -40.33 23.68 25.99
N VAL A 1143 -41.58 23.85 26.43
CA VAL A 1143 -42.75 23.92 25.54
C VAL A 1143 -42.63 25.10 24.55
N LYS A 1144 -42.19 26.27 25.02
CA LYS A 1144 -41.94 27.43 24.14
C LYS A 1144 -40.82 27.16 23.12
N SER A 1145 -39.76 26.44 23.51
CA SER A 1145 -38.69 26.02 22.60
C SER A 1145 -39.23 25.12 21.49
N GLU A 1146 -40.03 24.11 21.81
CA GLU A 1146 -40.62 23.21 20.80
C GLU A 1146 -41.64 23.91 19.89
N GLN A 1147 -42.33 24.96 20.38
CA GLN A 1147 -43.17 25.82 19.53
C GLN A 1147 -42.33 26.56 18.48
N LEU A 1148 -41.20 27.16 18.88
CA LEU A 1148 -40.26 27.79 17.95
C LEU A 1148 -39.68 26.77 16.95
N SER A 1149 -39.36 25.56 17.39
CA SER A 1149 -38.92 24.48 16.48
C SER A 1149 -39.99 24.09 15.45
N SER A 1150 -41.27 24.15 15.81
CA SER A 1150 -42.37 23.94 14.86
C SER A 1150 -42.52 25.09 13.84
N GLU A 1151 -42.23 26.33 14.24
CA GLU A 1151 -42.22 27.48 13.33
C GLU A 1151 -41.04 27.39 12.35
N ILE A 1152 -39.85 27.02 12.84
CA ILE A 1152 -38.66 26.77 12.01
C ILE A 1152 -38.97 25.72 10.94
N ALA A 1153 -39.50 24.56 11.33
CA ALA A 1153 -39.84 23.49 10.39
C ALA A 1153 -40.87 23.92 9.32
N LYS A 1154 -41.80 24.82 9.67
CA LYS A 1154 -42.78 25.38 8.72
C LYS A 1154 -42.12 26.36 7.74
N THR A 1155 -41.22 27.21 8.23
CA THR A 1155 -40.45 28.15 7.40
C THR A 1155 -39.52 27.41 6.44
N ASP A 1156 -38.85 26.35 6.89
CA ASP A 1156 -37.98 25.51 6.06
C ASP A 1156 -38.75 24.84 4.92
N LEU A 1157 -39.97 24.39 5.19
CA LEU A 1157 -40.86 23.84 4.15
C LEU A 1157 -41.20 24.89 3.09
N LEU A 1158 -41.57 26.12 3.51
CA LEU A 1158 -41.86 27.22 2.58
C LEU A 1158 -40.62 27.59 1.74
N ASN A 1159 -39.45 27.68 2.37
CA ASN A 1159 -38.19 27.93 1.67
C ASN A 1159 -37.89 26.84 0.64
N THR A 1160 -38.11 25.57 1.00
CA THR A 1160 -37.94 24.44 0.07
C THR A 1160 -38.89 24.53 -1.12
N GLN A 1161 -40.15 24.92 -0.90
CA GLN A 1161 -41.13 25.14 -1.98
C GLN A 1161 -40.68 26.26 -2.93
N SER A 1162 -40.27 27.41 -2.39
CA SER A 1162 -39.78 28.54 -3.19
C SER A 1162 -38.52 28.18 -3.99
N ARG A 1163 -37.57 27.46 -3.37
CA ARG A 1163 -36.35 27.00 -4.03
C ARG A 1163 -36.64 26.07 -5.21
N LEU A 1164 -37.49 25.05 -5.00
CA LEU A 1164 -37.84 24.10 -6.07
C LEU A 1164 -38.59 24.76 -7.23
N MET A 1165 -39.44 25.76 -6.96
CA MET A 1165 -40.09 26.55 -8.02
C MET A 1165 -39.07 27.34 -8.85
N MET A 1166 -38.09 27.95 -8.19
CA MET A 1166 -37.03 28.72 -8.84
C MET A 1166 -36.12 27.81 -9.68
N GLU A 1167 -35.66 26.69 -9.12
CA GLU A 1167 -34.86 25.69 -9.82
C GLU A 1167 -35.61 25.13 -11.05
N TYR A 1168 -36.90 24.81 -10.91
CA TYR A 1168 -37.72 24.35 -12.04
C TYR A 1168 -37.77 25.38 -13.17
N SER A 1169 -38.00 26.65 -12.84
CA SER A 1169 -38.06 27.72 -13.84
C SER A 1169 -36.73 27.91 -14.57
N GLN A 1170 -35.60 27.80 -13.87
CA GLN A 1170 -34.26 27.91 -14.47
C GLN A 1170 -33.99 26.74 -15.42
N GLU A 1171 -34.25 25.52 -14.97
CA GLU A 1171 -33.99 24.32 -15.78
C GLU A 1171 -34.88 24.24 -17.03
N VAL A 1172 -36.13 24.72 -16.97
CA VAL A 1172 -37.00 24.82 -18.16
C VAL A 1172 -36.42 25.81 -19.17
N GLN A 1173 -35.84 26.94 -18.73
CA GLN A 1173 -35.17 27.89 -19.62
C GLN A 1173 -33.92 27.28 -20.25
N HIS A 1174 -33.08 26.62 -19.45
CA HIS A 1174 -31.89 25.91 -19.93
C HIS A 1174 -32.24 24.82 -20.93
N TYR A 1175 -33.23 23.99 -20.62
CA TYR A 1175 -33.74 22.97 -21.54
C TYR A 1175 -34.18 23.57 -22.88
N GLY A 1176 -34.93 24.68 -22.86
CA GLY A 1176 -35.33 25.39 -24.08
C GLY A 1176 -34.15 25.90 -24.91
N GLN A 1177 -33.14 26.47 -24.26
CA GLN A 1177 -31.89 26.93 -24.90
C GLN A 1177 -31.13 25.78 -25.56
N TYR A 1178 -30.89 24.69 -24.83
CA TYR A 1178 -30.14 23.55 -25.34
C TYR A 1178 -30.92 22.80 -26.42
N LEU A 1179 -32.25 22.77 -26.37
CA LEU A 1179 -33.09 22.17 -27.39
C LEU A 1179 -32.94 22.91 -28.73
N GLN A 1180 -32.87 24.25 -28.70
CA GLN A 1180 -32.60 25.05 -29.90
C GLN A 1180 -31.21 24.76 -30.47
N ALA A 1181 -30.19 24.63 -29.63
CA ALA A 1181 -28.83 24.29 -30.05
C ALA A 1181 -28.77 22.88 -30.70
N VAL A 1182 -29.39 21.88 -30.08
CA VAL A 1182 -29.48 20.52 -30.61
C VAL A 1182 -30.22 20.50 -31.95
N ASN A 1183 -31.33 21.22 -32.08
CA ASN A 1183 -32.08 21.34 -33.32
C ASN A 1183 -31.26 22.00 -34.45
N TYR A 1184 -30.45 23.02 -34.13
CA TYR A 1184 -29.55 23.65 -35.09
C TYR A 1184 -28.52 22.64 -35.63
N TYR A 1185 -27.83 21.92 -34.74
CA TYR A 1185 -26.83 20.93 -35.15
C TYR A 1185 -27.44 19.75 -35.92
N GLN A 1186 -28.58 19.21 -35.50
CA GLN A 1186 -29.24 18.10 -36.19
C GLN A 1186 -29.72 18.47 -37.59
N ASN A 1187 -30.30 19.66 -37.76
CA ASN A 1187 -30.90 20.05 -39.04
C ASN A 1187 -29.88 20.61 -40.03
N GLN A 1188 -28.86 21.34 -39.55
CA GLN A 1188 -27.88 22.04 -40.39
C GLN A 1188 -26.43 21.62 -40.09
N GLY A 1189 -25.98 21.75 -38.83
CA GLY A 1189 -24.55 21.65 -38.49
C GLY A 1189 -23.90 20.31 -38.82
N LEU A 1190 -24.55 19.19 -38.50
CA LEU A 1190 -24.01 17.85 -38.79
C LEU A 1190 -23.93 17.55 -40.29
N LYS A 1191 -24.96 17.95 -41.06
CA LYS A 1191 -24.98 17.77 -42.52
C LYS A 1191 -23.86 18.58 -43.19
N GLN A 1192 -23.64 19.81 -42.73
CA GLN A 1192 -22.54 20.66 -43.21
C GLN A 1192 -21.18 20.08 -42.85
N ALA A 1193 -21.01 19.59 -41.62
CA ALA A 1193 -19.75 18.99 -41.17
C ALA A 1193 -19.40 17.71 -41.94
N ASP A 1194 -20.38 16.84 -42.22
CA ASP A 1194 -20.17 15.63 -43.02
C ASP A 1194 -19.76 15.96 -44.47
N GLU A 1195 -20.44 16.94 -45.08
CA GLU A 1195 -20.12 17.37 -46.43
C GLU A 1195 -18.76 18.08 -46.51
N GLN A 1196 -18.44 18.90 -45.50
CA GLN A 1196 -17.13 19.56 -45.38
C GLN A 1196 -15.99 18.54 -45.25
N LEU A 1197 -16.15 17.48 -44.44
CA LEU A 1197 -15.17 16.39 -44.34
C LEU A 1197 -15.00 15.65 -45.66
N ARG A 1198 -16.11 15.35 -46.34
CA ARG A 1198 -16.10 14.64 -47.63
C ARG A 1198 -15.35 15.45 -48.69
N ILE A 1199 -15.68 16.73 -48.83
CA ILE A 1199 -15.03 17.64 -49.80
C ILE A 1199 -13.55 17.81 -49.45
N ALA A 1200 -13.22 18.11 -48.20
CA ALA A 1200 -11.83 18.30 -47.78
C ALA A 1200 -10.96 17.05 -48.03
N GLN A 1201 -11.48 15.86 -47.75
CA GLN A 1201 -10.78 14.60 -48.02
C GLN A 1201 -10.52 14.40 -49.52
N VAL A 1202 -11.56 14.55 -50.35
CA VAL A 1202 -11.46 14.35 -51.79
C VAL A 1202 -10.53 15.38 -52.43
N SER A 1203 -10.70 16.66 -52.10
CA SER A 1203 -9.86 17.74 -52.63
C SER A 1203 -8.40 17.61 -52.19
N PHE A 1204 -8.11 17.13 -50.97
CA PHE A 1204 -6.73 16.86 -50.55
C PHE A 1204 -6.13 15.66 -51.28
N ASP A 1205 -6.92 14.60 -51.50
CA ASP A 1205 -6.48 13.40 -52.23
C ASP A 1205 -6.23 13.67 -53.71
N LEU A 1206 -6.99 14.59 -54.31
CA LEU A 1206 -6.80 15.09 -55.69
C LEU A 1206 -5.72 16.18 -55.81
N GLY A 1207 -5.20 16.69 -54.69
CA GLY A 1207 -4.19 17.75 -54.66
C GLY A 1207 -4.73 19.16 -54.96
N GLU A 1208 -6.04 19.37 -54.88
CA GLU A 1208 -6.71 20.65 -55.10
C GLU A 1208 -6.52 21.65 -53.94
N ILE A 1209 -6.31 21.16 -52.72
CA ILE A 1209 -6.08 21.97 -51.51
C ILE A 1209 -4.80 21.56 -50.78
N GLY A 1210 -4.17 22.51 -50.11
CA GLY A 1210 -2.97 22.31 -49.30
C GLY A 1210 -3.24 21.66 -47.94
N TYR A 1211 -2.18 21.22 -47.26
CA TYR A 1211 -2.30 20.54 -45.96
C TYR A 1211 -2.87 21.41 -44.84
N ILE A 1212 -2.66 22.74 -44.89
CA ILE A 1212 -3.23 23.68 -43.90
C ILE A 1212 -4.76 23.75 -44.05
N GLU A 1213 -5.24 23.88 -45.28
CA GLU A 1213 -6.66 23.94 -45.61
C GLU A 1213 -7.34 22.61 -45.25
N TYR A 1214 -6.67 21.49 -45.51
CA TYR A 1214 -7.14 20.18 -45.08
C TYR A 1214 -7.28 20.07 -43.55
N ILE A 1215 -6.23 20.44 -42.79
CA ILE A 1215 -6.28 20.42 -41.31
C ILE A 1215 -7.40 21.31 -40.78
N GLN A 1216 -7.54 22.54 -41.29
CA GLN A 1216 -8.54 23.50 -40.83
C GLN A 1216 -9.97 22.99 -41.07
N ASN A 1217 -10.26 22.45 -42.25
CA ASN A 1217 -11.59 21.93 -42.58
C ASN A 1217 -11.92 20.66 -41.78
N VAL A 1218 -10.96 19.74 -41.64
CA VAL A 1218 -11.14 18.52 -40.82
C VAL A 1218 -11.38 18.89 -39.35
N SER A 1219 -10.58 19.80 -38.79
CA SER A 1219 -10.72 20.23 -37.39
C SER A 1219 -12.05 20.95 -37.14
N SER A 1220 -12.49 21.82 -38.06
CA SER A 1220 -13.75 22.56 -37.93
C SER A 1220 -14.97 21.62 -37.96
N ALA A 1221 -14.98 20.67 -38.88
CA ALA A 1221 -16.06 19.70 -39.00
C ALA A 1221 -16.13 18.74 -37.79
N VAL A 1222 -14.98 18.27 -37.29
CA VAL A 1222 -14.94 17.45 -36.06
C VAL A 1222 -15.38 18.25 -34.85
N GLN A 1223 -14.94 19.50 -34.71
CA GLN A 1223 -15.38 20.38 -33.63
C GLN A 1223 -16.90 20.57 -33.64
N THR A 1224 -17.51 20.73 -34.82
CA THR A 1224 -18.97 20.82 -34.97
C THR A 1224 -19.69 19.56 -34.46
N LYS A 1225 -19.14 18.37 -34.74
CA LYS A 1225 -19.68 17.10 -34.22
C LYS A 1225 -19.52 16.98 -32.70
N LEU A 1226 -18.40 17.42 -32.14
CA LEU A 1226 -18.17 17.43 -30.70
C LEU A 1226 -19.10 18.42 -29.97
N SER A 1227 -19.29 19.63 -30.51
CA SER A 1227 -20.21 20.62 -29.94
C SER A 1227 -21.67 20.17 -29.98
N TYR A 1228 -22.08 19.37 -30.99
CA TYR A 1228 -23.38 18.71 -30.97
C TYR A 1228 -23.54 17.76 -29.77
N ILE A 1229 -22.54 16.91 -29.52
CA ILE A 1229 -22.56 15.95 -28.40
C ILE A 1229 -22.59 16.69 -27.06
N GLU A 1230 -21.87 17.81 -26.94
CA GLU A 1230 -21.89 18.67 -25.76
C GLU A 1230 -23.28 19.30 -25.54
N ALA A 1231 -23.88 19.88 -26.58
CA ALA A 1231 -25.24 20.43 -26.50
C ALA A 1231 -26.27 19.35 -26.09
N LEU A 1232 -26.09 18.11 -26.58
CA LEU A 1232 -26.92 16.96 -26.23
C LEU A 1232 -26.74 16.55 -24.75
N SER A 1233 -25.52 16.64 -24.23
CA SER A 1233 -25.22 16.42 -22.80
C SER A 1233 -25.96 17.40 -21.91
N GLN A 1234 -25.89 18.68 -22.24
CA GLN A 1234 -26.53 19.75 -21.46
C GLN A 1234 -28.06 19.65 -21.49
N LEU A 1235 -28.63 19.32 -22.66
CA LEU A 1235 -30.06 19.06 -22.81
C LEU A 1235 -30.53 17.91 -21.90
N ASN A 1236 -29.80 16.80 -21.91
CA ASN A 1236 -30.13 15.63 -21.09
C ASN A 1236 -30.00 15.91 -19.59
N GLN A 1237 -28.97 16.64 -19.17
CA GLN A 1237 -28.79 17.05 -17.76
C GLN A 1237 -29.96 17.91 -17.28
N SER A 1238 -30.35 18.90 -18.07
CA SER A 1238 -31.51 19.77 -17.75
C SER A 1238 -32.79 18.94 -17.66
N ALA A 1239 -33.02 18.01 -18.60
CA ALA A 1239 -34.19 17.14 -18.60
C ALA A 1239 -34.26 16.21 -17.38
N ILE A 1240 -33.14 15.60 -17.00
CA ILE A 1240 -33.05 14.73 -15.81
C ILE A 1240 -33.33 15.54 -14.53
N GLN A 1241 -32.83 16.77 -14.45
CA GLN A 1241 -33.06 17.66 -13.31
C GLN A 1241 -34.52 18.11 -13.20
N ILE A 1242 -35.18 18.47 -14.31
CA ILE A 1242 -36.62 18.79 -14.33
C ILE A 1242 -37.44 17.60 -13.80
N GLN A 1243 -37.14 16.37 -14.24
CA GLN A 1243 -37.85 15.18 -13.79
C GLN A 1243 -37.67 14.93 -12.29
N PHE A 1244 -36.46 15.13 -11.77
CA PHE A 1244 -36.19 15.04 -10.32
C PHE A 1244 -37.01 16.06 -9.53
N ILE A 1245 -37.13 17.31 -10.02
CA ILE A 1245 -37.93 18.35 -9.37
C ILE A 1245 -39.44 18.00 -9.40
N LYS A 1246 -39.94 17.43 -10.51
CA LYS A 1246 -41.33 16.94 -10.61
C LYS A 1246 -41.62 15.73 -9.70
N GLY A 1247 -40.58 14.99 -9.29
CA GLY A 1247 -40.70 13.78 -8.48
C GLY A 1247 -41.07 12.53 -9.28
N GLU A 1248 -40.55 12.41 -10.51
CA GLU A 1248 -40.89 11.36 -11.50
C GLU A 1248 -39.77 10.34 -11.80
#